data_AF-A0A7W1YIP2-F1
#
_entry.id   AF-A0A7W1YIP2-F1
#
_cell.length_a   1.000
_cell.length_b   1.000
_cell.length_c   1.000
_cell.angle_alpha   90.00
_cell.angle_beta   90.00
_cell.angle_gamma   90.00
#
_symmetry.space_group_name_H-M   'P 1'
#
loop_
_entity.id
_entity.type
_entity.pdbx_description
1 polymer ?
#
loop_
_entity_poly.entity_id
_entity_poly.type
_entity_poly.pdbx_seq_one_letter_code
_entity_poly.pdbx_strand_id
1 'polypeptide(L)'
;MGDPSTSNTPHGSPRTPLGVGLRSVTPIANVVRTRLSDDPLWGYFALNGKWICPFCLSPVSRRPGRTREDSIAVHLEGCRSYGHGTGTSHPSETIARRQQFENLVHLADSDPAWRIYDSSGTWVCPACLERVAAVRAIGGQLNSFVYQAMAEHLGRCGAYLRGMCAPADEVTAARDRIARVPLLVQALRQQLPFPVWRYVDPLGLWVCPYCLAHTPEIAIRAEGDIERAVDAMALHLLGQCPAYRSNPNQMQSEALIRQAAMLRVAAPNRLPGGTQSDPPVGRPATGQSLTPRAITPPLAMPMERRTPSGGVRIVPVRSVTPPSATPVVGYRASEPVVIPPPIAAPVAQPMPRNPTPERTQRDGLFGNLPEDFLSNTPLGNIELDAQPPAAPDRPAASQKTPLPGDHSGLNWMDAMEPGEREPEPGVGERTDLIRARDLQVEMMQKAPDIPGFRFAATFEACADISGDFFQFIRLPDGKLGFALGDVSGHGVQAGMIMSMAKKTLEIYASTGLSPADTLSKVNDALARDLGGKLFISMVYALLDPIAHTITWARAGHNPTLRYRGPDHEIEEIKPPGMVVGMKSGPMFRKSLQEQVTELEPGDCFVLYTDGITETMNLQQEEFGQDRLCEVVKRFADAGPEAMIDRIREIVRHFRGPQPPNDDATVLILMVD
;
A
#
# COMPACT_ATOMS: atom_id res chain seq x y z
N MET A 1 17.05 76.67 51.75
CA MET A 1 15.98 77.43 51.07
C MET A 1 15.10 76.43 50.34
N GLY A 2 13.82 76.27 50.68
CA GLY A 2 13.11 76.82 51.82
C GLY A 2 11.87 75.97 52.14
N ASP A 3 11.70 75.61 53.40
CA ASP A 3 10.41 75.32 54.03
C ASP A 3 9.81 76.69 54.48
N PRO A 4 8.49 76.88 54.63
CA PRO A 4 7.88 76.55 55.93
C PRO A 4 6.35 76.25 55.97
N SER A 5 5.92 75.52 57.02
CA SER A 5 4.70 75.78 57.84
C SER A 5 3.30 75.60 57.21
N THR A 6 2.17 75.33 57.91
CA THR A 6 1.78 74.92 59.29
C THR A 6 0.32 74.39 59.19
N SER A 7 -0.35 73.68 60.12
CA SER A 7 -0.11 73.12 61.48
C SER A 7 -1.08 71.89 61.63
N ASN A 8 -1.43 71.24 62.75
CA ASN A 8 -1.22 71.45 64.19
C ASN A 8 -1.35 70.11 64.98
N THR A 9 -1.24 70.17 66.31
CA THR A 9 -1.48 69.11 67.31
C THR A 9 -2.73 69.45 68.19
N PRO A 10 -3.21 68.66 69.20
CA PRO A 10 -2.61 67.47 69.86
C PRO A 10 -3.57 66.32 70.29
N HIS A 11 -2.99 65.32 70.98
CA HIS A 11 -3.56 64.36 71.97
C HIS A 11 -4.79 63.47 71.63
N GLY A 12 -4.71 62.17 72.01
CA GLY A 12 -5.91 61.36 72.28
C GLY A 12 -5.83 59.84 72.11
N SER A 13 -5.17 59.12 73.04
CA SER A 13 -5.46 57.68 73.28
C SER A 13 -6.69 57.54 74.21
N PRO A 14 -7.38 56.38 74.30
CA PRO A 14 -7.32 55.16 73.48
C PRO A 14 -8.71 54.70 72.96
N ARG A 15 -8.78 53.92 71.85
CA ARG A 15 -9.93 53.04 71.58
C ARG A 15 -9.57 51.68 70.95
N THR A 16 -10.20 50.67 71.55
CA THR A 16 -10.44 49.25 71.23
C THR A 16 -10.30 48.84 69.74
N PRO A 17 -9.76 47.63 69.44
CA PRO A 17 -9.59 47.16 68.06
C PRO A 17 -10.93 46.88 67.36
N LEU A 18 -11.08 47.41 66.15
CA LEU A 18 -12.06 46.96 65.16
C LEU A 18 -11.32 46.19 64.07
N GLY A 19 -11.66 44.92 63.89
CA GLY A 19 -10.98 44.03 62.96
C GLY A 19 -11.27 44.40 61.51
N VAL A 20 -10.30 44.96 60.80
CA VAL A 20 -10.26 44.87 59.34
C VAL A 20 -9.91 43.42 59.03
N GLY A 21 -10.88 42.69 58.48
CA GLY A 21 -10.76 41.25 58.30
C GLY A 21 -9.55 40.88 57.44
N LEU A 22 -8.62 40.12 58.05
CA LEU A 22 -7.71 39.27 57.29
C LEU A 22 -8.58 38.41 56.36
N ARG A 23 -8.56 38.71 55.06
CA ARG A 23 -9.00 37.74 54.06
C ARG A 23 -8.06 36.56 54.21
N SER A 24 -8.53 35.48 54.83
CA SER A 24 -7.79 34.24 54.87
C SER A 24 -7.56 33.82 53.43
N VAL A 25 -6.31 33.95 52.96
CA VAL A 25 -5.87 33.38 51.69
C VAL A 25 -5.77 31.88 51.93
N THR A 26 -6.95 31.25 51.95
CA THR A 26 -7.12 29.81 52.07
C THR A 26 -6.24 29.18 50.99
N PRO A 27 -5.22 28.38 51.36
CA PRO A 27 -4.28 27.84 50.39
C PRO A 27 -5.03 27.20 49.23
N ILE A 28 -4.61 27.46 48.00
CA ILE A 28 -5.42 27.10 46.83
C ILE A 28 -5.71 25.58 46.77
N ALA A 29 -4.81 24.73 47.28
CA ALA A 29 -5.03 23.30 47.48
C ALA A 29 -6.20 22.96 48.44
N ASN A 30 -6.48 23.78 49.45
CA ASN A 30 -7.67 23.64 50.31
C ASN A 30 -8.94 24.06 49.57
N VAL A 31 -8.89 25.15 48.78
CA VAL A 31 -10.02 25.56 47.92
C VAL A 31 -10.36 24.48 46.90
N VAL A 32 -9.33 23.89 46.27
CA VAL A 32 -9.44 22.73 45.37
C VAL A 32 -10.09 21.55 46.08
N ARG A 33 -9.62 21.18 47.28
CA ARG A 33 -10.16 20.04 48.04
C ARG A 33 -11.66 20.21 48.36
N THR A 34 -12.06 21.39 48.85
CA THR A 34 -13.48 21.69 49.11
C THR A 34 -14.31 21.67 47.82
N ARG A 35 -13.84 22.31 46.74
CA ARG A 35 -14.59 22.35 45.47
C ARG A 35 -14.73 20.97 44.81
N LEU A 36 -13.72 20.10 44.91
CA LEU A 36 -13.80 18.72 44.42
C LEU A 36 -14.82 17.85 45.18
N SER A 37 -15.20 18.23 46.41
CA SER A 37 -16.28 17.58 47.17
C SER A 37 -17.64 18.21 46.93
N ASP A 38 -17.71 19.55 46.89
CA ASP A 38 -18.97 20.29 47.04
C ASP A 38 -19.51 20.88 45.72
N ASP A 39 -18.70 20.96 44.66
CA ASP A 39 -19.04 21.66 43.41
C ASP A 39 -19.03 20.71 42.19
N PRO A 40 -20.21 20.33 41.65
CA PRO A 40 -20.31 19.42 40.51
C PRO A 40 -19.55 19.87 39.26
N LEU A 41 -19.30 21.19 39.07
CA LEU A 41 -18.50 21.69 37.94
C LEU A 41 -17.03 21.28 38.04
N TRP A 42 -16.55 20.86 39.21
CA TRP A 42 -15.19 20.38 39.43
C TRP A 42 -15.07 18.85 39.32
N GLY A 43 -16.19 18.12 39.20
CA GLY A 43 -16.24 16.66 39.07
C GLY A 43 -15.83 16.11 37.69
N TYR A 44 -15.48 16.96 36.73
CA TYR A 44 -15.19 16.57 35.35
C TYR A 44 -13.78 15.98 35.20
N PHE A 45 -13.67 14.67 35.38
CA PHE A 45 -12.45 13.88 35.12
C PHE A 45 -12.60 13.06 33.84
N ALA A 46 -11.59 13.09 32.98
CA ALA A 46 -11.50 12.17 31.84
C ALA A 46 -11.08 10.76 32.31
N LEU A 47 -11.33 9.74 31.49
CA LEU A 47 -11.04 8.33 31.77
C LEU A 47 -9.56 8.06 32.12
N ASN A 48 -8.64 8.81 31.51
CA ASN A 48 -7.20 8.81 31.82
C ASN A 48 -6.84 9.53 33.15
N GLY A 49 -7.82 9.90 33.96
CA GLY A 49 -7.66 10.58 35.25
C GLY A 49 -7.29 12.07 35.16
N LYS A 50 -7.20 12.67 33.96
CA LYS A 50 -6.98 14.11 33.81
C LYS A 50 -8.23 14.90 34.25
N TRP A 51 -8.03 15.96 35.02
CA TRP A 51 -9.10 16.88 35.40
C TRP A 51 -9.34 17.93 34.30
N ILE A 52 -10.58 18.20 33.91
CA ILE A 52 -10.90 19.25 32.93
C ILE A 52 -11.11 20.58 33.66
N CYS A 53 -10.22 21.55 33.45
CA CYS A 53 -10.35 22.86 34.11
C CYS A 53 -11.61 23.61 33.65
N PRO A 54 -12.57 23.95 34.55
CA PRO A 54 -13.82 24.62 34.18
C PRO A 54 -13.66 26.00 33.56
N PHE A 55 -12.50 26.64 33.75
CA PHE A 55 -12.24 28.03 33.37
C PHE A 55 -11.47 28.18 32.05
N CYS A 56 -10.69 27.17 31.65
CA CYS A 56 -9.87 27.22 30.44
C CYS A 56 -9.89 25.95 29.58
N LEU A 57 -10.72 24.96 29.95
CA LEU A 57 -10.91 23.68 29.24
C LEU A 57 -9.62 22.85 29.03
N SER A 58 -8.53 23.23 29.71
CA SER A 58 -7.26 22.52 29.68
C SER A 58 -7.32 21.26 30.56
N PRO A 59 -6.84 20.10 30.07
CA PRO A 59 -6.78 18.89 30.86
C PRO A 59 -5.53 18.89 31.75
N VAL A 60 -5.71 18.58 33.04
CA VAL A 60 -4.67 18.61 34.07
C VAL A 60 -4.34 17.20 34.52
N SER A 61 -3.18 16.69 34.11
CA SER A 61 -2.63 15.42 34.57
C SER A 61 -2.08 15.54 36.00
N ARG A 62 -2.22 14.45 36.78
CA ARG A 62 -1.52 14.32 38.07
C ARG A 62 0.00 14.28 37.82
N ARG A 63 0.78 15.12 38.51
CA ARG A 63 2.25 15.09 38.41
C ARG A 63 2.84 13.96 39.26
N PRO A 64 3.96 13.32 38.84
CA PRO A 64 4.72 12.39 39.68
C PRO A 64 5.05 13.00 41.05
N GLY A 65 4.98 12.21 42.11
CA GLY A 65 5.29 12.64 43.48
C GLY A 65 4.32 13.62 44.13
N ARG A 66 3.19 13.99 43.49
CA ARG A 66 2.19 14.92 44.04
C ARG A 66 0.81 14.30 44.20
N THR A 67 -0.09 14.94 44.96
CA THR A 67 -1.52 14.58 44.97
C THR A 67 -2.23 15.10 43.72
N ARG A 68 -3.51 14.73 43.56
CA ARG A 68 -4.38 15.24 42.49
C ARG A 68 -4.69 16.72 42.74
N GLU A 69 -4.96 17.03 43.99
CA GLU A 69 -5.30 18.34 44.54
C GLU A 69 -4.15 19.33 44.34
N ASP A 70 -2.91 18.92 44.63
CA ASP A 70 -1.70 19.74 44.38
C ASP A 70 -1.47 19.98 42.87
N SER A 71 -1.81 19.01 42.02
CA SER A 71 -1.62 19.12 40.57
C SER A 71 -2.62 20.12 39.96
N ILE A 72 -3.86 20.13 40.47
CA ILE A 72 -4.90 21.09 40.12
C ILE A 72 -4.58 22.49 40.70
N ALA A 73 -4.11 22.56 41.95
CA ALA A 73 -3.66 23.80 42.59
C ALA A 73 -2.60 24.53 41.74
N VAL A 74 -1.51 23.84 41.37
CA VAL A 74 -0.43 24.38 40.53
C VAL A 74 -0.91 24.80 39.13
N HIS A 75 -1.92 24.13 38.57
CA HIS A 75 -2.54 24.59 37.32
C HIS A 75 -3.30 25.91 37.53
N LEU A 76 -4.10 26.02 38.59
CA LEU A 76 -4.92 27.20 38.86
C LEU A 76 -4.11 28.44 39.25
N GLU A 77 -2.95 28.27 39.87
CA GLU A 77 -1.96 29.34 40.11
C GLU A 77 -1.48 30.00 38.80
N GLY A 78 -1.35 29.22 37.72
CA GLY A 78 -1.00 29.72 36.37
C GLY A 78 -2.20 29.96 35.44
N CYS A 79 -3.43 29.65 35.86
CA CYS A 79 -4.61 29.68 34.99
C CYS A 79 -5.17 31.10 34.88
N ARG A 80 -4.79 31.81 33.80
CA ARG A 80 -5.28 33.18 33.51
C ARG A 80 -6.81 33.29 33.55
N SER A 81 -7.53 32.28 33.06
CA SER A 81 -9.01 32.28 33.08
C SER A 81 -9.63 32.04 34.46
N TYR A 82 -8.89 31.48 35.42
CA TYR A 82 -9.35 31.31 36.80
C TYR A 82 -9.26 32.62 37.60
N GLY A 83 -8.31 33.50 37.26
CA GLY A 83 -8.21 34.85 37.83
C GLY A 83 -8.13 34.87 39.36
N HIS A 84 -7.38 33.93 39.97
CA HIS A 84 -7.32 33.73 41.43
C HIS A 84 -8.70 33.58 42.11
N GLY A 85 -9.68 33.02 41.41
CA GLY A 85 -11.04 32.76 41.92
C GLY A 85 -12.10 33.76 41.47
N THR A 86 -11.77 34.78 40.66
CA THR A 86 -12.77 35.69 40.05
C THR A 86 -13.17 35.28 38.62
N GLY A 87 -12.60 34.20 38.08
CA GLY A 87 -12.90 33.71 36.74
C GLY A 87 -14.30 33.10 36.61
N THR A 88 -14.98 33.36 35.49
CA THR A 88 -16.22 32.68 35.13
C THR A 88 -15.93 31.32 34.51
N SER A 89 -16.53 30.25 35.03
CA SER A 89 -16.48 28.92 34.43
C SER A 89 -17.29 28.85 33.13
N HIS A 90 -16.88 27.99 32.21
CA HIS A 90 -17.71 27.59 31.07
C HIS A 90 -18.98 26.85 31.53
N PRO A 91 -20.05 26.80 30.71
CA PRO A 91 -21.21 25.95 30.97
C PRO A 91 -20.84 24.48 31.14
N SER A 92 -21.58 23.76 31.99
CA SER A 92 -21.40 22.32 32.24
C SER A 92 -21.38 21.49 30.96
N GLU A 93 -22.21 21.82 29.97
CA GLU A 93 -22.23 21.15 28.67
C GLU A 93 -20.93 21.34 27.88
N THR A 94 -20.31 22.52 27.93
CA THR A 94 -19.02 22.80 27.27
C THR A 94 -17.90 22.00 27.94
N ILE A 95 -17.91 21.88 29.26
CA ILE A 95 -16.95 21.08 30.03
C ILE A 95 -17.17 19.58 29.73
N ALA A 96 -18.43 19.13 29.64
CA ALA A 96 -18.79 17.76 29.27
C ALA A 96 -18.29 17.40 27.85
N ARG A 97 -18.50 18.27 26.85
CA ARG A 97 -17.98 18.07 25.49
C ARG A 97 -16.44 17.99 25.47
N ARG A 98 -15.75 18.76 26.31
CA ARG A 98 -14.28 18.69 26.46
C ARG A 98 -13.82 17.41 27.16
N GLN A 99 -14.53 16.94 28.18
CA GLN A 99 -14.31 15.67 28.86
C GLN A 99 -14.51 14.50 27.87
N GLN A 100 -15.57 14.53 27.06
CA GLN A 100 -15.82 13.55 26.01
C GLN A 100 -14.70 13.51 24.97
N PHE A 101 -14.15 14.67 24.57
CA PHE A 101 -12.98 14.71 23.69
C PHE A 101 -11.73 14.06 24.33
N GLU A 102 -11.40 14.35 25.59
CA GLU A 102 -10.25 13.72 26.27
C GLU A 102 -10.47 12.24 26.56
N ASN A 103 -11.72 11.81 26.79
CA ASN A 103 -12.11 10.41 26.87
C ASN A 103 -11.86 9.71 25.53
N LEU A 104 -12.28 10.33 24.43
CA LEU A 104 -12.14 9.79 23.08
C LEU A 104 -10.68 9.68 22.64
N VAL A 105 -9.85 10.70 22.92
CA VAL A 105 -8.40 10.64 22.69
C VAL A 105 -7.80 9.48 23.50
N HIS A 106 -8.14 9.36 24.78
CA HIS A 106 -7.65 8.23 25.59
C HIS A 106 -8.07 6.88 25.02
N LEU A 107 -9.35 6.70 24.70
CA LEU A 107 -9.90 5.46 24.17
C LEU A 107 -9.25 5.10 22.83
N ALA A 108 -9.00 6.05 21.94
CA ALA A 108 -8.27 5.81 20.71
C ALA A 108 -6.80 5.44 20.95
N ASP A 109 -6.14 6.02 21.96
CA ASP A 109 -4.77 5.66 22.33
C ASP A 109 -4.68 4.29 23.02
N SER A 110 -5.68 3.90 23.82
CA SER A 110 -5.64 2.70 24.68
C SER A 110 -6.38 1.47 24.16
N ASP A 111 -7.37 1.64 23.27
CA ASP A 111 -8.29 0.59 22.83
C ASP A 111 -8.41 0.56 21.30
N PRO A 112 -7.86 -0.47 20.63
CA PRO A 112 -7.93 -0.64 19.18
C PRO A 112 -9.35 -0.59 18.57
N ALA A 113 -10.40 -0.84 19.37
CA ALA A 113 -11.80 -0.67 18.97
C ALA A 113 -12.09 0.70 18.33
N TRP A 114 -11.42 1.74 18.83
CA TRP A 114 -11.65 3.13 18.43
C TRP A 114 -10.87 3.54 17.18
N ARG A 115 -9.98 2.68 16.66
CA ARG A 115 -9.11 2.95 15.51
C ARG A 115 -9.50 2.15 14.26
N ILE A 116 -10.76 1.77 14.11
CA ILE A 116 -11.26 1.05 12.93
C ILE A 116 -11.50 2.03 11.78
N TYR A 117 -10.82 1.81 10.65
CA TYR A 117 -10.99 2.55 9.40
C TYR A 117 -11.14 1.58 8.24
N ASP A 118 -11.88 1.99 7.20
CA ASP A 118 -12.01 1.24 5.97
C ASP A 118 -10.90 1.54 4.93
N SER A 119 -10.97 0.83 3.80
CA SER A 119 -10.07 0.99 2.64
C SER A 119 -9.99 2.41 2.08
N SER A 120 -10.99 3.26 2.35
CA SER A 120 -10.99 4.67 1.97
C SER A 120 -10.41 5.61 3.05
N GLY A 121 -10.08 5.07 4.23
CA GLY A 121 -9.69 5.82 5.43
C GLY A 121 -10.88 6.34 6.25
N THR A 122 -12.11 5.88 5.98
CA THR A 122 -13.31 6.33 6.70
C THR A 122 -13.49 5.53 7.98
N TRP A 123 -13.75 6.21 9.10
CA TRP A 123 -13.90 5.58 10.42
C TRP A 123 -15.21 4.79 10.56
N VAL A 124 -15.16 3.71 11.33
CA VAL A 124 -16.34 2.95 11.76
C VAL A 124 -16.52 3.09 13.25
N CYS A 125 -17.72 3.52 13.67
CA CYS A 125 -18.01 3.79 15.07
C CYS A 125 -18.19 2.47 15.85
N PRO A 126 -17.41 2.21 16.92
CA PRO A 126 -17.50 0.95 17.68
C PRO A 126 -18.81 0.79 18.48
N ALA A 127 -19.68 1.80 18.50
CA ALA A 127 -20.98 1.74 19.17
C ALA A 127 -22.14 1.34 18.25
N CYS A 128 -22.20 1.83 17.02
CA CYS A 128 -23.25 1.46 16.05
C CYS A 128 -22.76 0.61 14.88
N LEU A 129 -21.44 0.40 14.74
CA LEU A 129 -20.78 -0.29 13.63
C LEU A 129 -21.05 0.33 12.23
N GLU A 130 -21.53 1.58 12.18
CA GLU A 130 -21.76 2.33 10.95
C GLU A 130 -20.48 3.02 10.45
N ARG A 131 -20.33 3.12 9.12
CA ARG A 131 -19.29 3.91 8.45
C ARG A 131 -19.63 5.40 8.53
N VAL A 132 -18.80 6.18 9.22
CA VAL A 132 -19.07 7.60 9.47
C VAL A 132 -18.33 8.46 8.44
N ALA A 133 -18.94 8.68 7.27
CA ALA A 133 -18.33 9.38 6.13
C ALA A 133 -17.74 10.79 6.42
N ALA A 134 -18.19 11.45 7.49
CA ALA A 134 -17.64 12.74 7.95
C ALA A 134 -16.29 12.60 8.72
N VAL A 135 -15.89 11.39 9.08
CA VAL A 135 -14.67 11.08 9.84
C VAL A 135 -13.74 10.28 8.94
N ARG A 136 -12.67 10.92 8.45
CA ARG A 136 -11.69 10.30 7.55
C ARG A 136 -10.27 10.56 8.03
N ALA A 137 -9.51 9.50 8.29
CA ALA A 137 -8.10 9.55 8.66
C ALA A 137 -7.24 9.16 7.45
N ILE A 138 -6.37 10.06 7.01
CA ILE A 138 -5.39 9.78 5.95
C ILE A 138 -4.20 9.05 6.61
N GLY A 139 -3.82 7.89 6.08
CA GLY A 139 -2.75 7.06 6.65
C GLY A 139 -2.99 6.60 8.10
N GLY A 140 -4.24 6.54 8.55
CA GLY A 140 -4.60 6.18 9.94
C GLY A 140 -4.16 7.21 11.01
N GLN A 141 -3.69 8.39 10.61
CA GLN A 141 -3.27 9.44 11.55
C GLN A 141 -4.48 10.16 12.17
N LEU A 142 -4.57 10.10 13.49
CA LEU A 142 -5.55 10.81 14.29
C LEU A 142 -5.05 12.22 14.63
N ASN A 143 -5.81 13.24 14.20
CA ASN A 143 -5.57 14.64 14.54
C ASN A 143 -6.80 15.26 15.21
N SER A 144 -6.66 16.50 15.71
CA SER A 144 -7.73 17.21 16.43
C SER A 144 -9.05 17.33 15.67
N PHE A 145 -9.03 17.48 14.34
CA PHE A 145 -10.23 17.55 13.51
C PHE A 145 -10.92 16.19 13.40
N VAL A 146 -10.15 15.10 13.25
CA VAL A 146 -10.71 13.73 13.21
C VAL A 146 -11.36 13.39 14.55
N TYR A 147 -10.68 13.66 15.67
CA TYR A 147 -11.25 13.51 17.02
C TYR A 147 -12.51 14.37 17.24
N GLN A 148 -12.54 15.59 16.71
CA GLN A 148 -13.72 16.46 16.83
C GLN A 148 -14.91 15.92 16.02
N ALA A 149 -14.69 15.42 14.80
CA ALA A 149 -15.75 14.83 13.97
C ALA A 149 -16.27 13.50 14.55
N MET A 150 -15.39 12.67 15.13
CA MET A 150 -15.76 11.48 15.90
C MET A 150 -16.65 11.86 17.11
N ALA A 151 -16.24 12.85 17.91
CA ALA A 151 -17.02 13.34 19.05
C ALA A 151 -18.39 13.90 18.62
N GLU A 152 -18.48 14.57 17.47
CA GLU A 152 -19.74 15.07 16.93
C GLU A 152 -20.69 13.95 16.47
N HIS A 153 -20.17 12.85 15.92
CA HIS A 153 -20.96 11.64 15.67
C HIS A 153 -21.42 11.00 16.99
N LEU A 154 -20.52 10.82 17.95
CA LEU A 154 -20.84 10.18 19.24
C LEU A 154 -21.91 10.93 20.03
N GLY A 155 -21.91 12.27 19.97
CA GLY A 155 -22.97 13.12 20.54
C GLY A 155 -24.36 12.95 19.90
N ARG A 156 -24.46 12.23 18.77
CA ARG A 156 -25.72 11.83 18.11
C ARG A 156 -25.91 10.32 18.01
N CYS A 157 -24.90 9.52 18.34
CA CYS A 157 -24.91 8.07 18.20
C CYS A 157 -25.80 7.43 19.28
N GLY A 158 -27.02 7.05 18.91
CA GLY A 158 -27.99 6.49 19.85
C GLY A 158 -27.52 5.22 20.58
N ALA A 159 -26.59 4.44 20.00
CA ALA A 159 -26.00 3.29 20.68
C ALA A 159 -25.03 3.73 21.79
N TYR A 160 -24.07 4.61 21.46
CA TYR A 160 -23.11 5.15 22.42
C TYR A 160 -23.79 5.89 23.58
N LEU A 161 -24.81 6.70 23.28
CA LEU A 161 -25.59 7.44 24.28
C LEU A 161 -26.41 6.51 25.21
N ARG A 162 -26.63 5.25 24.85
CA ARG A 162 -27.23 4.21 25.72
C ARG A 162 -26.19 3.36 26.45
N GLY A 163 -24.89 3.71 26.36
CA GLY A 163 -23.80 2.91 26.92
C GLY A 163 -23.53 1.61 26.14
N MET A 164 -24.11 1.45 24.96
CA MET A 164 -23.95 0.27 24.13
C MET A 164 -22.77 0.49 23.16
N CYS A 165 -21.58 0.07 23.59
CA CYS A 165 -20.52 -0.30 22.65
C CYS A 165 -20.79 -1.74 22.17
N ALA A 166 -20.49 -2.06 20.92
CA ALA A 166 -20.43 -3.45 20.50
C ALA A 166 -19.30 -4.16 21.27
N PRO A 167 -19.43 -5.45 21.61
CA PRO A 167 -18.41 -6.16 22.37
C PRO A 167 -17.12 -6.32 21.56
N ALA A 168 -15.99 -6.47 22.26
CA ALA A 168 -14.65 -6.34 21.64
C ALA A 168 -14.40 -7.37 20.53
N ASP A 169 -15.07 -8.51 20.55
CA ASP A 169 -15.08 -9.56 19.54
C ASP A 169 -15.91 -9.17 18.29
N GLU A 170 -17.12 -8.60 18.44
CA GLU A 170 -17.90 -8.06 17.31
C GLU A 170 -17.17 -6.89 16.63
N VAL A 171 -16.53 -6.04 17.43
CA VAL A 171 -15.71 -4.90 17.00
C VAL A 171 -14.44 -5.37 16.28
N THR A 172 -13.76 -6.39 16.82
CA THR A 172 -12.62 -7.05 16.16
C THR A 172 -13.06 -7.70 14.85
N ALA A 173 -14.15 -8.45 14.85
CA ALA A 173 -14.71 -9.05 13.64
C ALA A 173 -15.17 -7.99 12.62
N ALA A 174 -15.59 -6.79 13.06
CA ALA A 174 -15.85 -5.66 12.16
C ALA A 174 -14.55 -5.13 11.56
N ARG A 175 -13.53 -4.84 12.38
CA ARG A 175 -12.18 -4.46 11.94
C ARG A 175 -11.63 -5.45 10.90
N ASP A 176 -11.75 -6.74 11.15
CA ASP A 176 -11.12 -7.78 10.34
C ASP A 176 -11.92 -8.06 9.06
N ARG A 177 -13.25 -7.96 9.09
CA ARG A 177 -14.07 -7.86 7.86
C ARG A 177 -13.64 -6.66 7.03
N ILE A 178 -13.41 -5.51 7.64
CA ILE A 178 -13.06 -4.26 6.95
C ILE A 178 -11.63 -4.33 6.37
N ALA A 179 -10.66 -4.88 7.11
CA ALA A 179 -9.29 -5.12 6.65
C ALA A 179 -9.22 -6.15 5.51
N ARG A 180 -10.20 -7.07 5.43
CA ARG A 180 -10.38 -7.98 4.29
C ARG A 180 -11.00 -7.33 3.05
N VAL A 181 -11.64 -6.16 3.13
CA VAL A 181 -12.25 -5.50 1.96
C VAL A 181 -11.25 -5.18 0.85
N PRO A 182 -10.08 -4.52 1.08
CA PRO A 182 -9.09 -4.28 0.02
C PRO A 182 -8.65 -5.57 -0.70
N LEU A 183 -8.36 -6.61 0.07
CA LEU A 183 -7.90 -7.91 -0.44
C LEU A 183 -8.99 -8.58 -1.28
N LEU A 184 -10.24 -8.58 -0.79
CA LEU A 184 -11.37 -9.14 -1.52
C LEU A 184 -11.72 -8.33 -2.78
N VAL A 185 -11.57 -7.01 -2.75
CA VAL A 185 -11.73 -6.14 -3.93
C VAL A 185 -10.66 -6.42 -4.99
N GLN A 186 -9.40 -6.63 -4.57
CA GLN A 186 -8.32 -7.01 -5.48
C GLN A 186 -8.58 -8.38 -6.12
N ALA A 187 -8.95 -9.38 -5.33
CA ALA A 187 -9.31 -10.71 -5.81
C ALA A 187 -10.55 -10.67 -6.73
N LEU A 188 -11.59 -9.91 -6.38
CA LEU A 188 -12.77 -9.72 -7.24
C LEU A 188 -12.41 -9.09 -8.59
N ARG A 189 -11.52 -8.07 -8.64
CA ARG A 189 -11.06 -7.49 -9.93
C ARG A 189 -10.40 -8.53 -10.82
N GLN A 190 -9.53 -9.37 -10.26
CA GLN A 190 -8.90 -10.49 -10.98
C GLN A 190 -9.92 -11.54 -11.46
N GLN A 191 -11.09 -11.61 -10.84
CA GLN A 191 -12.16 -12.56 -11.15
C GLN A 191 -13.27 -11.99 -12.06
N LEU A 192 -13.36 -10.66 -12.24
CA LEU A 192 -14.34 -10.02 -13.12
C LEU A 192 -14.36 -10.52 -14.58
N PRO A 193 -13.24 -10.99 -15.19
CA PRO A 193 -13.28 -11.59 -16.53
C PRO A 193 -14.15 -12.84 -16.64
N PHE A 194 -14.40 -13.57 -15.54
CA PHE A 194 -15.17 -14.82 -15.56
C PHE A 194 -16.69 -14.56 -15.56
N PRO A 195 -17.48 -15.22 -16.43
CA PRO A 195 -18.92 -14.95 -16.60
C PRO A 195 -19.75 -15.01 -15.31
N VAL A 196 -19.39 -15.89 -14.36
CA VAL A 196 -20.12 -16.07 -13.09
C VAL A 196 -20.27 -14.79 -12.28
N TRP A 197 -19.30 -13.87 -12.35
CA TRP A 197 -19.34 -12.58 -11.64
C TRP A 197 -20.21 -11.53 -12.32
N ARG A 198 -20.59 -11.76 -13.58
CA ARG A 198 -21.18 -10.76 -14.49
C ARG A 198 -22.70 -10.88 -14.65
N TYR A 199 -23.34 -11.85 -13.97
CA TYR A 199 -24.78 -12.08 -14.07
C TYR A 199 -25.60 -10.96 -13.38
N VAL A 200 -26.55 -10.42 -14.14
CA VAL A 200 -27.48 -9.37 -13.71
C VAL A 200 -28.91 -9.74 -14.08
N ASP A 201 -29.88 -9.22 -13.32
CA ASP A 201 -31.30 -9.42 -13.57
C ASP A 201 -31.86 -8.49 -14.69
N PRO A 202 -33.14 -8.63 -15.09
CA PRO A 202 -33.73 -7.81 -16.14
C PRO A 202 -33.88 -6.30 -15.83
N LEU A 203 -33.47 -5.84 -14.64
CA LEU A 203 -33.39 -4.43 -14.24
C LEU A 203 -31.94 -3.93 -14.12
N GLY A 204 -30.97 -4.81 -14.35
CA GLY A 204 -29.53 -4.57 -14.21
C GLY A 204 -29.02 -4.67 -12.77
N LEU A 205 -29.72 -5.37 -11.87
CA LEU A 205 -29.23 -5.62 -10.51
C LEU A 205 -28.31 -6.85 -10.50
N TRP A 206 -27.17 -6.75 -9.83
CA TRP A 206 -26.23 -7.87 -9.71
C TRP A 206 -26.79 -9.02 -8.87
N VAL A 207 -26.59 -10.25 -9.33
CA VAL A 207 -26.99 -11.49 -8.65
C VAL A 207 -25.76 -12.14 -8.04
N CYS A 208 -25.75 -12.26 -6.71
CA CYS A 208 -24.59 -12.76 -5.97
C CYS A 208 -24.34 -14.27 -6.24
N PRO A 209 -23.14 -14.68 -6.72
CA PRO A 209 -22.81 -16.07 -7.06
C PRO A 209 -22.91 -17.10 -5.91
N TYR A 210 -22.98 -16.65 -4.66
CA TYR A 210 -23.00 -17.51 -3.47
C TYR A 210 -24.41 -17.73 -2.90
N CYS A 211 -25.21 -16.68 -2.80
CA CYS A 211 -26.55 -16.72 -2.19
C CYS A 211 -27.70 -16.52 -3.18
N LEU A 212 -27.41 -16.27 -4.47
CA LEU A 212 -28.39 -15.99 -5.53
C LEU A 212 -29.30 -14.77 -5.26
N ALA A 213 -28.94 -13.92 -4.28
CA ALA A 213 -29.69 -12.72 -3.97
C ALA A 213 -29.43 -11.63 -5.01
N HIS A 214 -30.51 -10.97 -5.43
CA HIS A 214 -30.48 -9.74 -6.22
C HIS A 214 -30.12 -8.59 -5.29
N THR A 215 -29.09 -7.81 -5.62
CA THR A 215 -28.53 -6.80 -4.73
C THR A 215 -28.98 -5.38 -5.15
N PRO A 216 -29.93 -4.73 -4.44
CA PRO A 216 -30.56 -3.49 -4.93
C PRO A 216 -29.62 -2.29 -4.99
N GLU A 217 -28.50 -2.36 -4.26
CA GLU A 217 -27.47 -1.33 -4.18
C GLU A 217 -26.42 -1.45 -5.31
N ILE A 218 -26.41 -2.55 -6.06
CA ILE A 218 -25.37 -2.90 -7.03
C ILE A 218 -26.02 -3.03 -8.42
N ALA A 219 -26.15 -1.90 -9.10
CA ALA A 219 -26.68 -1.83 -10.46
C ALA A 219 -25.54 -1.77 -11.49
N ILE A 220 -25.50 -2.73 -12.43
CA ILE A 220 -24.55 -2.80 -13.54
C ILE A 220 -25.37 -2.69 -14.84
N ARG A 221 -25.17 -1.62 -15.62
CA ARG A 221 -25.95 -1.32 -16.83
C ARG A 221 -25.08 -1.12 -18.07
N ALA A 222 -23.81 -0.78 -17.88
CA ALA A 222 -22.78 -0.72 -18.91
C ALA A 222 -21.47 -1.31 -18.39
N GLU A 223 -20.53 -1.59 -19.30
CA GLU A 223 -19.23 -2.19 -18.98
C GLU A 223 -18.47 -1.42 -17.89
N GLY A 224 -18.52 -0.09 -17.91
CA GLY A 224 -17.86 0.78 -16.92
C GLY A 224 -18.51 0.82 -15.53
N ASP A 225 -19.64 0.16 -15.33
CA ASP A 225 -20.27 0.06 -14.00
C ASP A 225 -19.69 -1.10 -13.17
N ILE A 226 -19.17 -2.16 -13.79
CA ILE A 226 -18.72 -3.36 -13.07
C ILE A 226 -17.48 -3.09 -12.21
N GLU A 227 -16.53 -2.28 -12.70
CA GLU A 227 -15.36 -1.81 -11.93
C GLU A 227 -15.72 -0.94 -10.73
N ARG A 228 -16.90 -0.32 -10.76
CA ARG A 228 -17.45 0.48 -9.65
C ARG A 228 -18.31 -0.36 -8.71
N ALA A 229 -18.86 -1.48 -9.19
CA ALA A 229 -19.62 -2.43 -8.40
C ALA A 229 -18.72 -3.23 -7.43
N VAL A 230 -17.44 -3.43 -7.75
CA VAL A 230 -16.51 -4.31 -6.98
C VAL A 230 -16.48 -4.01 -5.48
N ASP A 231 -16.37 -2.74 -5.09
CA ASP A 231 -16.33 -2.35 -3.68
C ASP A 231 -17.63 -2.71 -2.96
N ALA A 232 -18.78 -2.59 -3.64
CA ALA A 232 -20.08 -2.98 -3.11
C ALA A 232 -20.28 -4.51 -3.11
N MET A 233 -19.76 -5.23 -4.12
CA MET A 233 -19.74 -6.69 -4.16
C MET A 233 -18.95 -7.25 -2.96
N ALA A 234 -17.76 -6.72 -2.67
CA ALA A 234 -16.95 -7.10 -1.53
C ALA A 234 -17.67 -6.84 -0.19
N LEU A 235 -18.29 -5.66 -0.04
CA LEU A 235 -19.08 -5.31 1.14
C LEU A 235 -20.31 -6.22 1.29
N HIS A 236 -20.97 -6.62 0.20
CA HIS A 236 -22.05 -7.59 0.23
C HIS A 236 -21.54 -8.97 0.70
N LEU A 237 -20.46 -9.50 0.12
CA LEU A 237 -19.93 -10.82 0.47
C LEU A 237 -19.50 -10.91 1.95
N LEU A 238 -18.79 -9.91 2.47
CA LEU A 238 -18.30 -9.90 3.87
C LEU A 238 -19.36 -9.47 4.89
N GLY A 239 -20.27 -8.55 4.52
CA GLY A 239 -21.23 -7.93 5.43
C GLY A 239 -22.64 -8.52 5.39
N GLN A 240 -23.13 -8.92 4.21
CA GLN A 240 -24.55 -9.22 3.98
C GLN A 240 -24.81 -10.68 3.54
N CYS A 241 -23.86 -11.33 2.87
CA CYS A 241 -24.04 -12.67 2.30
C CYS A 241 -23.87 -13.77 3.36
N PRO A 242 -24.92 -14.53 3.72
CA PRO A 242 -24.78 -15.65 4.67
C PRO A 242 -23.99 -16.80 4.04
N ALA A 243 -24.25 -17.14 2.77
CA ALA A 243 -23.61 -18.25 2.07
C ALA A 243 -22.08 -18.09 1.97
N TYR A 244 -21.62 -16.89 1.60
CA TYR A 244 -20.19 -16.57 1.55
C TYR A 244 -19.53 -16.71 2.92
N ARG A 245 -20.18 -16.24 4.00
CA ARG A 245 -19.65 -16.37 5.36
C ARG A 245 -19.66 -17.79 5.91
N SER A 246 -20.58 -18.64 5.47
CA SER A 246 -20.62 -20.05 5.87
C SER A 246 -19.61 -20.91 5.11
N ASN A 247 -19.39 -20.64 3.81
CA ASN A 247 -18.41 -21.36 3.00
C ASN A 247 -18.01 -20.54 1.75
N PRO A 248 -16.95 -19.70 1.83
CA PRO A 248 -16.49 -18.92 0.69
C PRO A 248 -15.77 -19.76 -0.38
N ASN A 249 -15.47 -21.05 -0.08
CA ASN A 249 -15.02 -22.05 -1.06
C ASN A 249 -16.18 -22.68 -1.86
N GLN A 250 -17.45 -22.28 -1.63
CA GLN A 250 -18.63 -22.90 -2.25
C GLN A 250 -19.54 -21.87 -2.95
N MET A 251 -19.16 -21.52 -4.17
CA MET A 251 -20.01 -20.79 -5.11
C MET A 251 -21.13 -21.71 -5.65
N GLN A 252 -22.26 -21.14 -6.08
CA GLN A 252 -23.30 -21.88 -6.79
C GLN A 252 -22.85 -22.22 -8.22
N SER A 253 -23.44 -23.26 -8.83
CA SER A 253 -23.16 -23.58 -10.24
C SER A 253 -23.67 -22.47 -11.16
N GLU A 254 -22.96 -22.23 -12.27
CA GLU A 254 -23.32 -21.17 -13.22
C GLU A 254 -24.76 -21.30 -13.75
N ALA A 255 -25.26 -22.52 -13.89
CA ALA A 255 -26.66 -22.78 -14.26
C ALA A 255 -27.66 -22.19 -13.25
N LEU A 256 -27.38 -22.27 -11.95
CA LEU A 256 -28.22 -21.69 -10.89
C LEU A 256 -28.10 -20.16 -10.83
N ILE A 257 -26.88 -19.62 -11.01
CA ILE A 257 -26.64 -18.16 -11.07
C ILE A 257 -27.40 -17.56 -12.26
N ARG A 258 -27.29 -18.18 -13.43
CA ARG A 258 -28.00 -17.80 -14.65
C ARG A 258 -29.52 -17.96 -14.53
N GLN A 259 -30.00 -18.99 -13.82
CA GLN A 259 -31.43 -19.17 -13.55
C GLN A 259 -31.97 -18.07 -12.63
N ALA A 260 -31.24 -17.71 -11.57
CA ALA A 260 -31.60 -16.60 -10.70
C ALA A 260 -31.63 -15.26 -11.46
N ALA A 261 -30.63 -15.00 -12.30
CA ALA A 261 -30.59 -13.82 -13.18
C ALA A 261 -31.76 -13.72 -14.20
N MET A 262 -32.48 -14.83 -14.47
CA MET A 262 -33.70 -14.80 -15.29
C MET A 262 -34.97 -14.47 -14.49
N LEU A 263 -34.92 -14.48 -13.15
CA LEU A 263 -36.06 -14.15 -12.30
C LEU A 263 -36.24 -12.63 -12.20
N ARG A 264 -37.46 -12.15 -12.47
CA ARG A 264 -37.78 -10.73 -12.36
C ARG A 264 -38.19 -10.38 -10.92
N VAL A 265 -37.25 -9.90 -10.14
CA VAL A 265 -37.54 -9.32 -8.81
C VAL A 265 -38.22 -7.96 -8.98
N ALA A 266 -39.20 -7.67 -8.12
CA ALA A 266 -39.80 -6.34 -8.05
C ALA A 266 -38.82 -5.39 -7.33
N ALA A 267 -38.51 -4.25 -7.96
CA ALA A 267 -37.68 -3.23 -7.32
C ALA A 267 -38.27 -2.84 -5.95
N PRO A 268 -37.44 -2.65 -4.91
CA PRO A 268 -37.94 -2.42 -3.55
C PRO A 268 -38.80 -1.15 -3.51
N ASN A 269 -40.07 -1.32 -3.14
CA ASN A 269 -40.99 -0.22 -2.91
C ASN A 269 -40.40 0.71 -1.84
N ARG A 270 -40.21 1.99 -2.18
CA ARG A 270 -40.10 3.04 -1.16
C ARG A 270 -41.44 3.10 -0.42
N LEU A 271 -41.54 2.44 0.73
CA LEU A 271 -42.75 2.46 1.53
C LEU A 271 -43.05 3.89 2.03
N PRO A 272 -44.31 4.36 1.94
CA PRO A 272 -44.66 5.74 2.25
C PRO A 272 -44.98 5.96 3.74
N GLY A 273 -44.56 7.13 4.25
CA GLY A 273 -44.97 7.66 5.57
C GLY A 273 -44.11 8.87 5.95
N GLY A 274 -44.63 9.96 6.54
CA GLY A 274 -46.02 10.29 6.87
C GLY A 274 -46.49 11.62 6.24
N THR A 275 -47.77 11.94 6.39
CA THR A 275 -48.46 13.05 5.70
C THR A 275 -48.85 14.20 6.63
N GLN A 276 -49.03 15.41 6.06
CA GLN A 276 -50.00 16.39 6.59
C GLN A 276 -50.55 17.32 5.49
N SER A 277 -51.84 17.15 5.21
CA SER A 277 -52.85 18.14 4.73
C SER A 277 -52.52 19.18 3.64
N ASP A 278 -52.99 18.85 2.43
CA ASP A 278 -53.65 19.67 1.38
C ASP A 278 -54.69 20.74 1.84
N PRO A 279 -55.34 21.57 0.97
CA PRO A 279 -55.10 21.94 -0.46
C PRO A 279 -55.29 23.50 -0.73
N PRO A 280 -55.90 24.01 -1.83
CA PRO A 280 -55.32 24.27 -3.17
C PRO A 280 -55.52 25.72 -3.71
N VAL A 281 -55.03 26.01 -4.94
CA VAL A 281 -55.75 26.69 -6.07
C VAL A 281 -54.74 27.12 -7.17
N GLY A 282 -55.12 27.01 -8.46
CA GLY A 282 -54.52 27.83 -9.55
C GLY A 282 -53.80 27.10 -10.71
N ARG A 283 -54.45 27.05 -11.87
CA ARG A 283 -53.92 26.75 -13.24
C ARG A 283 -54.57 27.80 -14.20
N PRO A 284 -54.22 27.96 -15.51
CA PRO A 284 -53.28 27.20 -16.35
C PRO A 284 -52.37 28.01 -17.34
N ALA A 285 -51.47 27.28 -18.05
CA ALA A 285 -50.89 27.59 -19.40
C ALA A 285 -50.03 28.89 -19.55
N THR A 286 -49.11 29.10 -20.51
CA THR A 286 -48.47 28.37 -21.66
C THR A 286 -46.93 28.61 -21.60
N GLY A 287 -46.02 28.00 -22.37
CA GLY A 287 -46.08 26.97 -23.42
C GLY A 287 -44.97 27.16 -24.50
N GLN A 288 -44.52 26.06 -25.14
CA GLN A 288 -43.49 25.96 -26.21
C GLN A 288 -42.01 26.25 -25.85
N SER A 289 -41.12 25.75 -26.72
CA SER A 289 -39.66 25.63 -26.58
C SER A 289 -38.92 26.61 -27.48
N LEU A 290 -37.69 27.02 -27.11
CA LEU A 290 -36.65 27.49 -28.03
C LEU A 290 -35.25 27.27 -27.45
N THR A 291 -34.24 27.20 -28.31
CA THR A 291 -32.84 26.87 -27.97
C THR A 291 -32.00 28.08 -27.54
N PRO A 292 -30.98 27.90 -26.67
CA PRO A 292 -30.08 28.97 -26.27
C PRO A 292 -29.05 29.30 -27.37
N ARG A 293 -28.83 30.60 -27.60
CA ARG A 293 -27.84 31.14 -28.54
C ARG A 293 -26.64 31.70 -27.76
N ALA A 294 -25.42 31.35 -28.17
CA ALA A 294 -24.21 31.74 -27.44
C ALA A 294 -23.95 33.26 -27.43
N ILE A 295 -23.33 33.76 -26.36
CA ILE A 295 -23.01 35.17 -26.11
C ILE A 295 -21.51 35.39 -26.23
N THR A 296 -21.10 36.49 -26.87
CA THR A 296 -19.71 36.87 -27.12
C THR A 296 -19.17 37.86 -26.07
N PRO A 297 -17.94 37.71 -25.57
CA PRO A 297 -17.16 38.79 -24.95
C PRO A 297 -16.14 39.41 -25.95
N PRO A 298 -15.73 40.69 -25.82
CA PRO A 298 -15.00 41.40 -26.87
C PRO A 298 -13.49 41.68 -26.61
N LEU A 299 -12.77 41.92 -27.72
CA LEU A 299 -11.62 42.82 -27.90
C LEU A 299 -10.30 42.59 -27.14
N ALA A 300 -9.24 42.37 -27.93
CA ALA A 300 -7.87 42.80 -27.66
C ALA A 300 -7.28 43.44 -28.94
N MET A 301 -6.38 44.42 -28.81
CA MET A 301 -5.73 45.09 -29.95
C MET A 301 -4.24 44.71 -30.07
N PRO A 302 -3.70 44.50 -31.29
CA PRO A 302 -2.28 44.17 -31.50
C PRO A 302 -1.39 45.42 -31.66
N MET A 303 -0.11 45.28 -31.33
CA MET A 303 0.93 46.30 -31.60
C MET A 303 1.46 46.23 -33.05
N GLU A 304 2.19 47.27 -33.45
CA GLU A 304 2.56 47.56 -34.84
C GLU A 304 3.74 46.74 -35.41
N ARG A 305 3.90 46.87 -36.73
CA ARG A 305 4.88 46.17 -37.57
C ARG A 305 6.18 46.96 -37.72
N ARG A 306 7.30 46.25 -37.91
CA ARG A 306 8.30 46.64 -38.93
C ARG A 306 8.82 45.40 -39.67
N THR A 307 8.98 45.54 -40.99
CA THR A 307 9.61 44.56 -41.89
C THR A 307 10.82 45.21 -42.57
N PRO A 308 11.70 44.39 -43.17
CA PRO A 308 12.41 44.77 -44.38
C PRO A 308 11.89 44.01 -45.62
N SER A 309 12.13 44.58 -46.79
CA SER A 309 11.55 44.22 -48.09
C SER A 309 12.35 43.18 -48.89
N GLY A 310 11.63 42.36 -49.67
CA GLY A 310 12.16 41.55 -50.79
C GLY A 310 11.37 40.24 -50.94
N GLY A 311 10.83 39.85 -52.09
CA GLY A 311 10.87 40.46 -53.42
C GLY A 311 10.36 39.43 -54.45
N VAL A 312 9.04 39.23 -54.52
CA VAL A 312 8.44 38.07 -55.20
C VAL A 312 8.35 38.25 -56.71
N ARG A 313 8.68 37.18 -57.47
CA ARG A 313 8.44 37.05 -58.92
C ARG A 313 7.71 35.73 -59.18
N ILE A 314 6.67 35.76 -60.03
CA ILE A 314 5.82 34.60 -60.33
C ILE A 314 5.91 34.26 -61.82
N VAL A 315 6.25 33.00 -62.13
CA VAL A 315 6.04 32.30 -63.42
C VAL A 315 5.99 30.78 -63.13
N PRO A 316 5.41 29.93 -63.99
CA PRO A 316 4.44 28.94 -63.49
C PRO A 316 4.85 27.47 -63.60
N VAL A 317 4.00 26.61 -63.03
CA VAL A 317 4.09 25.15 -62.98
C VAL A 317 4.16 24.50 -64.36
N ARG A 318 4.95 23.42 -64.49
CA ARG A 318 4.84 22.42 -65.56
C ARG A 318 4.48 21.05 -64.98
N SER A 319 3.68 20.31 -65.73
CA SER A 319 3.14 18.99 -65.38
C SER A 319 4.14 17.85 -65.55
N VAL A 320 4.02 16.81 -64.71
CA VAL A 320 4.57 15.47 -64.95
C VAL A 320 3.45 14.44 -64.76
N THR A 321 3.41 13.44 -65.64
CA THR A 321 2.33 12.45 -65.80
C THR A 321 2.60 11.16 -65.03
N PRO A 322 1.59 10.48 -64.45
CA PRO A 322 1.74 9.10 -63.97
C PRO A 322 1.78 8.08 -65.13
N PRO A 323 2.40 6.89 -64.95
CA PRO A 323 2.49 5.86 -65.98
C PRO A 323 1.20 5.03 -66.16
N SER A 324 1.12 4.33 -67.29
CA SER A 324 -0.07 3.64 -67.83
C SER A 324 -0.28 2.20 -67.34
N ALA A 325 -1.52 1.73 -67.40
CA ALA A 325 -1.93 0.34 -67.13
C ALA A 325 -2.30 -0.44 -68.41
N THR A 326 -2.13 -1.77 -68.39
CA THR A 326 -2.76 -2.78 -69.29
C THR A 326 -2.43 -4.20 -68.80
N PRO A 327 -3.16 -5.27 -69.18
CA PRO A 327 -4.53 -5.35 -69.71
C PRO A 327 -5.43 -6.34 -68.93
N VAL A 328 -6.69 -6.52 -69.33
CA VAL A 328 -7.66 -7.46 -68.73
C VAL A 328 -7.97 -8.65 -69.64
N VAL A 329 -7.93 -9.87 -69.09
CA VAL A 329 -8.48 -11.13 -69.63
C VAL A 329 -8.89 -11.98 -68.41
N GLY A 330 -10.03 -12.68 -68.34
CA GLY A 330 -11.21 -12.74 -69.21
C GLY A 330 -12.20 -13.79 -68.65
N TYR A 331 -13.48 -13.47 -68.51
CA TYR A 331 -14.47 -14.36 -67.85
C TYR A 331 -14.80 -15.61 -68.68
N ARG A 332 -14.90 -16.78 -68.02
CA ARG A 332 -15.63 -17.95 -68.53
C ARG A 332 -16.25 -18.81 -67.42
N ALA A 333 -17.23 -19.61 -67.85
CA ALA A 333 -18.24 -20.37 -67.12
C ALA A 333 -17.84 -21.07 -65.78
N SER A 334 -18.87 -21.21 -64.93
CA SER A 334 -18.91 -21.98 -63.69
C SER A 334 -19.17 -23.48 -63.90
N GLU A 335 -18.51 -24.33 -63.11
CA GLU A 335 -18.95 -25.70 -62.78
C GLU A 335 -18.86 -25.93 -61.26
N PRO A 336 -19.63 -26.87 -60.68
CA PRO A 336 -19.87 -26.91 -59.23
C PRO A 336 -18.81 -27.69 -58.43
N VAL A 337 -18.42 -27.16 -57.28
CA VAL A 337 -17.63 -27.89 -56.27
C VAL A 337 -18.56 -28.83 -55.49
N VAL A 338 -18.27 -30.13 -55.52
CA VAL A 338 -19.02 -31.17 -54.81
C VAL A 338 -18.58 -31.23 -53.35
N ILE A 339 -19.55 -31.15 -52.42
CA ILE A 339 -19.31 -31.28 -50.99
C ILE A 339 -19.30 -32.78 -50.62
N PRO A 340 -18.24 -33.32 -49.97
CA PRO A 340 -18.23 -34.70 -49.51
C PRO A 340 -19.16 -34.89 -48.27
N PRO A 341 -19.83 -36.05 -48.13
CA PRO A 341 -20.73 -36.32 -47.01
C PRO A 341 -19.98 -36.53 -45.68
N PRO A 342 -20.63 -36.32 -44.53
CA PRO A 342 -20.02 -36.49 -43.21
C PRO A 342 -19.71 -37.97 -42.92
N ILE A 343 -18.54 -38.24 -42.36
CA ILE A 343 -18.11 -39.57 -41.93
C ILE A 343 -18.84 -39.94 -40.63
N ALA A 344 -19.42 -41.14 -40.57
CA ALA A 344 -20.18 -41.62 -39.42
C ALA A 344 -19.29 -42.02 -38.23
N ALA A 345 -19.80 -41.82 -37.01
CA ALA A 345 -19.12 -42.23 -35.78
C ALA A 345 -19.13 -43.77 -35.60
N PRO A 346 -18.02 -44.38 -35.15
CA PRO A 346 -17.97 -45.82 -34.87
C PRO A 346 -18.75 -46.19 -33.60
N VAL A 347 -19.40 -47.35 -33.63
CA VAL A 347 -20.23 -47.89 -32.52
C VAL A 347 -19.36 -48.65 -31.51
N ALA A 348 -19.66 -48.51 -30.22
CA ALA A 348 -18.94 -49.18 -29.14
C ALA A 348 -19.23 -50.71 -29.04
N GLN A 349 -18.21 -51.47 -28.63
CA GLN A 349 -18.30 -52.88 -28.21
C GLN A 349 -17.43 -53.14 -26.96
N PRO A 350 -17.66 -54.21 -26.18
CA PRO A 350 -17.38 -54.21 -24.74
C PRO A 350 -15.98 -54.68 -24.29
N MET A 351 -15.69 -54.40 -23.01
CA MET A 351 -14.42 -54.63 -22.31
C MET A 351 -13.98 -56.10 -22.12
N PRO A 352 -12.67 -56.38 -22.13
CA PRO A 352 -12.02 -57.32 -21.20
C PRO A 352 -11.59 -56.60 -19.89
N ARG A 353 -11.41 -57.35 -18.79
CA ARG A 353 -11.06 -56.82 -17.45
C ARG A 353 -9.55 -56.62 -17.25
N ASN A 354 -9.18 -55.79 -16.25
CA ASN A 354 -7.82 -55.53 -15.77
C ASN A 354 -6.93 -56.78 -15.65
N PRO A 355 -5.62 -56.58 -15.82
CA PRO A 355 -4.73 -56.60 -14.65
C PRO A 355 -4.11 -55.23 -14.35
N THR A 356 -3.78 -55.00 -13.07
CA THR A 356 -3.06 -53.81 -12.58
C THR A 356 -1.55 -53.85 -12.95
N PRO A 357 -0.99 -52.76 -13.49
CA PRO A 357 0.44 -52.46 -13.40
C PRO A 357 0.76 -51.53 -12.22
N GLU A 358 2.04 -51.45 -11.86
CA GLU A 358 2.51 -50.86 -10.60
C GLU A 358 2.55 -49.33 -10.58
N ARG A 359 2.46 -48.78 -9.37
CA ARG A 359 2.53 -47.35 -9.03
C ARG A 359 3.94 -46.80 -9.29
N THR A 360 4.25 -46.44 -10.53
CA THR A 360 5.40 -45.58 -10.85
C THR A 360 5.00 -44.13 -10.63
N GLN A 361 5.69 -43.47 -9.70
CA GLN A 361 5.38 -42.15 -9.21
C GLN A 361 5.91 -41.09 -10.19
N ARG A 362 5.00 -40.43 -10.92
CA ARG A 362 5.29 -39.16 -11.59
C ARG A 362 4.99 -38.03 -10.61
N ASP A 363 6.00 -37.66 -9.83
CA ASP A 363 5.97 -36.38 -9.13
C ASP A 363 6.08 -35.26 -10.17
N GLY A 364 5.07 -34.40 -10.25
CA GLY A 364 5.15 -33.16 -11.03
C GLY A 364 5.97 -32.12 -10.28
N LEU A 365 6.75 -31.30 -11.00
CA LEU A 365 7.58 -30.22 -10.40
C LEU A 365 6.75 -29.25 -9.52
N PHE A 366 5.46 -29.09 -9.84
CA PHE A 366 4.44 -28.50 -8.98
C PHE A 366 3.92 -29.52 -7.96
N GLY A 367 4.66 -29.72 -6.87
CA GLY A 367 4.22 -30.56 -5.75
C GLY A 367 2.91 -30.06 -5.14
N ASN A 368 1.82 -30.82 -5.33
CA ASN A 368 0.49 -30.59 -4.75
C ASN A 368 -0.14 -29.20 -5.00
N LEU A 369 0.10 -28.56 -6.15
CA LEU A 369 -0.88 -27.59 -6.66
C LEU A 369 -2.04 -28.37 -7.32
N PRO A 370 -3.31 -28.20 -6.86
CA PRO A 370 -4.46 -28.83 -7.51
C PRO A 370 -4.61 -28.39 -8.97
N GLU A 371 -5.03 -29.29 -9.86
CA GLU A 371 -5.38 -28.91 -11.24
C GLU A 371 -6.54 -27.88 -11.28
N ASP A 372 -7.35 -27.84 -10.21
CA ASP A 372 -8.47 -26.93 -9.95
C ASP A 372 -8.09 -25.43 -9.90
N PHE A 373 -6.79 -25.09 -9.77
CA PHE A 373 -6.29 -23.71 -9.62
C PHE A 373 -6.53 -22.79 -10.84
N LEU A 374 -7.17 -23.33 -11.89
CA LEU A 374 -7.34 -22.71 -13.20
C LEU A 374 -8.81 -22.52 -13.61
N SER A 375 -9.77 -22.85 -12.72
CA SER A 375 -11.20 -22.80 -13.02
C SER A 375 -12.01 -22.08 -11.93
N ASN A 376 -12.60 -20.91 -12.25
CA ASN A 376 -13.62 -20.16 -11.49
C ASN A 376 -13.54 -20.33 -9.95
N THR A 377 -12.35 -20.22 -9.37
CA THR A 377 -12.10 -20.67 -8.01
C THR A 377 -12.83 -19.75 -7.02
N PRO A 378 -13.71 -20.28 -6.15
CA PRO A 378 -14.40 -19.46 -5.16
C PRO A 378 -13.40 -18.77 -4.21
N LEU A 379 -13.65 -17.51 -3.86
CA LEU A 379 -12.68 -16.57 -3.27
C LEU A 379 -12.10 -16.95 -1.89
N GLY A 380 -12.70 -17.96 -1.23
CA GLY A 380 -12.13 -18.61 -0.05
C GLY A 380 -12.02 -17.77 1.23
N ASN A 381 -11.48 -18.42 2.26
CA ASN A 381 -11.16 -17.78 3.53
C ASN A 381 -9.82 -17.06 3.37
N ILE A 382 -9.84 -15.73 3.31
CA ILE A 382 -8.64 -14.90 3.39
C ILE A 382 -8.18 -14.90 4.86
N GLU A 383 -7.48 -15.96 5.28
CA GLU A 383 -7.07 -16.18 6.68
C GLU A 383 -6.10 -15.10 7.20
N LEU A 384 -6.11 -14.90 8.51
CA LEU A 384 -5.53 -13.71 9.16
C LEU A 384 -5.04 -13.99 10.59
N ASP A 385 -4.62 -15.23 10.86
CA ASP A 385 -4.17 -15.69 12.19
C ASP A 385 -2.69 -16.10 12.16
N ALA A 386 -1.85 -15.27 12.77
CA ALA A 386 -0.48 -15.59 13.15
C ALA A 386 -0.18 -14.93 14.52
N GLN A 387 -0.45 -15.67 15.59
CA GLN A 387 -0.10 -15.22 16.95
C GLN A 387 1.42 -15.27 17.18
N PRO A 388 1.98 -14.36 18.01
CA PRO A 388 3.42 -14.36 18.29
C PRO A 388 3.85 -15.63 19.04
N PRO A 389 5.02 -16.20 18.75
CA PRO A 389 5.50 -17.42 19.40
C PRO A 389 5.77 -17.20 20.89
N ALA A 390 5.46 -18.20 21.71
CA ALA A 390 5.74 -18.18 23.14
C ALA A 390 7.26 -18.29 23.42
N ALA A 391 7.70 -17.68 24.53
CA ALA A 391 9.11 -17.70 24.92
C ALA A 391 9.58 -19.13 25.30
N PRO A 392 10.77 -19.58 24.84
CA PRO A 392 11.28 -20.92 25.14
C PRO A 392 11.87 -21.00 26.56
N ASP A 393 11.69 -22.17 27.19
CA ASP A 393 12.25 -22.49 28.50
C ASP A 393 13.78 -22.52 28.53
N ARG A 394 14.37 -22.12 29.66
CA ARG A 394 15.83 -22.17 29.89
C ARG A 394 16.29 -23.57 30.32
N PRO A 395 17.22 -24.22 29.61
CA PRO A 395 17.95 -25.37 30.16
C PRO A 395 18.92 -24.92 31.26
N ALA A 396 19.13 -25.78 32.27
CA ALA A 396 20.00 -25.46 33.40
C ALA A 396 21.49 -25.64 33.06
N ALA A 397 22.29 -24.58 33.20
CA ALA A 397 23.74 -24.64 33.07
C ALA A 397 24.41 -25.12 34.38
N SER A 398 25.32 -26.08 34.27
CA SER A 398 26.03 -26.66 35.42
C SER A 398 27.23 -25.81 35.86
N GLN A 399 27.52 -25.82 37.17
CA GLN A 399 28.58 -25.01 37.77
C GLN A 399 29.99 -25.57 37.51
N LYS A 400 30.97 -24.68 37.27
CA LYS A 400 32.39 -24.89 37.65
C LYS A 400 33.23 -23.60 37.55
N THR A 401 33.98 -23.34 38.62
CA THR A 401 34.97 -22.25 38.80
C THR A 401 35.93 -22.66 39.94
N PRO A 402 37.07 -21.99 40.17
CA PRO A 402 38.06 -21.46 39.21
C PRO A 402 39.49 -21.93 39.59
N LEU A 403 40.55 -21.32 39.04
CA LEU A 403 41.79 -20.79 39.71
C LEU A 403 42.86 -20.41 38.63
N PRO A 404 43.92 -19.62 38.94
CA PRO A 404 44.38 -18.55 38.03
C PRO A 404 45.81 -18.68 37.46
N GLY A 405 46.15 -17.76 36.54
CA GLY A 405 47.51 -17.51 36.03
C GLY A 405 47.69 -16.05 35.57
N ASP A 406 48.72 -15.39 36.10
CA ASP A 406 49.07 -13.96 36.00
C ASP A 406 49.66 -13.55 34.63
N HIS A 407 49.42 -12.30 34.18
CA HIS A 407 50.46 -11.30 33.78
C HIS A 407 49.98 -10.11 32.92
N SER A 408 50.00 -8.91 33.54
CA SER A 408 50.36 -7.56 33.01
C SER A 408 49.95 -7.10 31.59
N GLY A 409 49.20 -5.98 31.47
CA GLY A 409 48.99 -5.33 30.16
C GLY A 409 48.09 -4.06 30.07
N LEU A 410 48.30 -3.04 30.92
CA LEU A 410 47.84 -1.62 30.79
C LEU A 410 46.74 -1.25 29.74
N ASN A 411 45.55 -0.80 30.18
CA ASN A 411 44.78 0.26 29.49
C ASN A 411 43.60 0.89 30.31
N TRP A 412 43.88 2.03 30.95
CA TRP A 412 43.08 3.25 31.24
C TRP A 412 41.51 3.32 31.25
N MET A 413 40.70 2.27 31.28
CA MET A 413 39.21 2.39 31.27
C MET A 413 38.43 1.54 32.30
N ASP A 414 38.66 1.76 33.61
CA ASP A 414 37.84 1.20 34.69
C ASP A 414 37.29 2.31 35.62
N ALA A 415 36.16 2.92 35.26
CA ALA A 415 35.44 3.91 36.09
C ALA A 415 33.96 4.13 35.68
N MET A 416 33.17 3.06 35.53
CA MET A 416 31.71 3.15 35.43
C MET A 416 31.00 2.10 36.30
N GLU A 417 29.87 2.48 36.89
CA GLU A 417 29.08 1.63 37.80
C GLU A 417 28.15 0.68 37.03
N PRO A 418 27.89 -0.55 37.53
CA PRO A 418 26.99 -1.50 36.87
C PRO A 418 25.52 -1.15 37.16
N GLY A 419 24.89 -0.32 36.30
CA GLY A 419 23.57 0.25 36.62
C GLY A 419 22.57 0.47 35.47
N GLU A 420 22.98 0.47 34.20
CA GLU A 420 22.07 0.78 33.09
C GLU A 420 21.68 -0.47 32.29
N ARG A 421 20.37 -0.69 32.12
CA ARG A 421 19.85 -1.55 31.05
C ARG A 421 19.94 -0.78 29.74
N GLU A 422 20.30 -1.48 28.67
CA GLU A 422 20.11 -0.97 27.31
C GLU A 422 18.63 -0.55 27.13
N PRO A 423 18.35 0.63 26.56
CA PRO A 423 16.99 1.04 26.27
C PRO A 423 16.42 0.15 25.15
N GLU A 424 15.17 -0.29 25.30
CA GLU A 424 14.38 -0.89 24.22
C GLU A 424 14.47 -0.01 22.95
N PRO A 425 14.71 -0.59 21.76
CA PRO A 425 15.01 0.16 20.54
C PRO A 425 13.90 1.18 20.24
N GLY A 426 14.30 2.43 20.16
CA GLY A 426 13.41 3.57 20.31
C GLY A 426 12.43 3.71 19.15
N VAL A 427 11.26 4.30 19.41
CA VAL A 427 10.28 4.65 18.36
C VAL A 427 10.91 5.49 17.23
N GLY A 428 11.98 6.24 17.52
CA GLY A 428 12.79 6.95 16.52
C GLY A 428 13.55 6.05 15.55
N GLU A 429 14.17 4.96 16.01
CA GLU A 429 15.03 4.11 15.16
C GLU A 429 14.21 3.38 14.09
N ARG A 430 13.05 2.84 14.47
CA ARG A 430 12.06 2.33 13.49
C ARG A 430 11.56 3.40 12.54
N THR A 431 11.44 4.65 12.99
CA THR A 431 11.02 5.77 12.11
C THR A 431 12.08 6.08 11.06
N ASP A 432 13.37 6.06 11.42
CA ASP A 432 14.46 6.34 10.48
C ASP A 432 14.79 5.17 9.55
N LEU A 433 14.60 3.92 9.99
CA LEU A 433 14.63 2.75 9.09
C LEU A 433 13.51 2.80 8.04
N ILE A 434 12.27 3.14 8.44
CA ILE A 434 11.15 3.33 7.51
C ILE A 434 11.44 4.47 6.52
N ARG A 435 11.99 5.61 6.97
CA ARG A 435 12.40 6.70 6.07
C ARG A 435 13.47 6.28 5.05
N ALA A 436 14.43 5.46 5.47
CA ALA A 436 15.45 4.93 4.58
C ALA A 436 14.86 3.93 3.56
N ARG A 437 13.87 3.12 3.98
CA ARG A 437 13.08 2.25 3.09
C ARG A 437 12.31 3.04 2.05
N ASP A 438 11.56 4.06 2.49
CA ASP A 438 10.77 4.92 1.61
C ASP A 438 11.68 5.60 0.58
N LEU A 439 12.86 6.08 1.00
CA LEU A 439 13.87 6.64 0.10
C LEU A 439 14.45 5.60 -0.88
N GLN A 440 14.71 4.36 -0.46
CA GLN A 440 15.11 3.28 -1.38
C GLN A 440 14.02 3.02 -2.45
N VAL A 441 12.76 3.01 -2.05
CA VAL A 441 11.62 2.84 -2.98
C VAL A 441 11.49 4.02 -3.93
N GLU A 442 11.67 5.27 -3.47
CA GLU A 442 11.72 6.46 -4.33
C GLU A 442 12.93 6.46 -5.29
N MET A 443 14.05 5.82 -4.91
CA MET A 443 15.21 5.61 -5.79
C MET A 443 14.95 4.55 -6.88
N MET A 444 13.92 3.72 -6.78
CA MET A 444 13.54 2.76 -7.82
C MET A 444 12.73 3.47 -8.92
N GLN A 445 13.42 3.78 -10.02
CA GLN A 445 12.87 4.55 -11.14
C GLN A 445 11.79 3.75 -11.87
N LYS A 446 10.71 4.42 -12.28
CA LYS A 446 9.74 3.84 -13.21
C LYS A 446 10.41 3.48 -14.54
N ALA A 447 9.91 2.42 -15.16
CA ALA A 447 10.23 2.03 -16.52
C ALA A 447 10.17 3.25 -17.49
N PRO A 448 11.17 3.44 -18.35
CA PRO A 448 11.11 4.43 -19.41
C PRO A 448 10.19 3.96 -20.54
N ASP A 449 9.27 4.82 -20.97
CA ASP A 449 8.55 4.61 -22.23
C ASP A 449 9.54 4.65 -23.41
N ILE A 450 9.53 3.59 -24.22
CA ILE A 450 10.31 3.39 -25.45
C ILE A 450 9.41 2.58 -26.42
N PRO A 451 9.07 3.12 -27.61
CA PRO A 451 8.25 2.40 -28.59
C PRO A 451 8.85 1.04 -28.99
N GLY A 452 8.03 -0.02 -28.96
CA GLY A 452 8.43 -1.40 -29.27
C GLY A 452 9.01 -2.19 -28.10
N PHE A 453 9.17 -1.59 -26.92
CA PHE A 453 9.82 -2.22 -25.77
C PHE A 453 9.06 -1.92 -24.47
N ARG A 454 8.38 -2.92 -23.91
CA ARG A 454 7.65 -2.81 -22.63
C ARG A 454 8.51 -3.31 -21.48
N PHE A 455 8.63 -2.51 -20.43
CA PHE A 455 9.40 -2.84 -19.23
C PHE A 455 8.50 -2.86 -17.99
N ALA A 456 8.65 -3.89 -17.15
CA ALA A 456 8.07 -3.93 -15.81
C ALA A 456 9.15 -4.30 -14.78
N ALA A 457 8.99 -3.87 -13.53
CA ALA A 457 9.88 -4.24 -12.44
C ALA A 457 9.14 -4.34 -11.10
N THR A 458 9.55 -5.27 -10.23
CA THR A 458 9.07 -5.44 -8.86
C THR A 458 10.24 -5.65 -7.91
N PHE A 459 10.03 -5.31 -6.64
CA PHE A 459 10.99 -5.35 -5.55
C PHE A 459 10.23 -5.66 -4.25
N GLU A 460 10.61 -6.72 -3.55
CA GLU A 460 10.06 -7.15 -2.25
C GLU A 460 11.20 -7.41 -1.27
N ALA A 461 11.52 -6.41 -0.44
CA ALA A 461 12.58 -6.51 0.55
C ALA A 461 12.22 -7.45 1.71
N CYS A 462 13.18 -8.26 2.18
CA CYS A 462 13.05 -9.14 3.34
C CYS A 462 13.09 -8.36 4.67
N ALA A 463 13.87 -7.28 4.70
CA ALA A 463 14.13 -6.44 5.86
C ALA A 463 13.52 -5.02 5.70
N ASP A 464 13.85 -4.12 6.64
CA ASP A 464 13.52 -2.70 6.52
C ASP A 464 14.31 -2.02 5.38
N ILE A 465 15.53 -2.47 5.11
CA ILE A 465 16.43 -1.91 4.09
C ILE A 465 17.02 -3.06 3.28
N SER A 466 17.06 -2.89 1.96
CA SER A 466 17.42 -3.93 0.99
C SER A 466 18.82 -3.76 0.39
N GLY A 467 19.46 -4.86 0.01
CA GLY A 467 20.64 -4.89 -0.87
C GLY A 467 20.32 -4.79 -2.36
N ASP A 468 19.13 -5.24 -2.77
CA ASP A 468 18.68 -5.27 -4.16
C ASP A 468 18.50 -3.89 -4.80
N PHE A 469 18.79 -3.81 -6.10
CA PHE A 469 18.37 -2.69 -6.93
C PHE A 469 18.23 -3.05 -8.41
N PHE A 470 17.29 -2.37 -9.06
CA PHE A 470 17.27 -2.20 -10.51
C PHE A 470 17.46 -0.73 -10.90
N GLN A 471 17.83 -0.47 -12.16
CA GLN A 471 18.04 0.90 -12.64
C GLN A 471 17.78 1.05 -14.14
N PHE A 472 17.33 2.24 -14.55
CA PHE A 472 17.16 2.63 -15.95
C PHE A 472 17.93 3.93 -16.23
N ILE A 473 18.77 3.91 -17.28
CA ILE A 473 19.77 4.95 -17.56
C ILE A 473 19.66 5.33 -19.06
N ARG A 474 18.94 6.41 -19.37
CA ARG A 474 18.86 6.94 -20.76
C ARG A 474 20.22 7.52 -21.16
N LEU A 475 20.81 7.05 -22.26
CA LEU A 475 22.13 7.48 -22.71
C LEU A 475 22.08 8.60 -23.77
N PRO A 476 23.16 9.39 -23.93
CA PRO A 476 23.19 10.51 -24.87
C PRO A 476 23.04 10.13 -26.36
N ASP A 477 23.30 8.87 -26.70
CA ASP A 477 23.17 8.31 -28.06
C ASP A 477 21.78 7.73 -28.35
N GLY A 478 20.84 7.83 -27.39
CA GLY A 478 19.48 7.33 -27.52
C GLY A 478 19.28 5.89 -27.01
N LYS A 479 20.34 5.18 -26.64
CA LYS A 479 20.24 3.84 -26.03
C LYS A 479 19.66 3.90 -24.61
N LEU A 480 19.17 2.76 -24.13
CA LEU A 480 18.82 2.57 -22.74
C LEU A 480 19.80 1.60 -22.07
N GLY A 481 20.55 2.08 -21.09
CA GLY A 481 21.17 1.21 -20.10
C GLY A 481 20.14 0.72 -19.08
N PHE A 482 20.15 -0.56 -18.76
CA PHE A 482 19.37 -1.11 -17.65
C PHE A 482 20.18 -2.14 -16.86
N ALA A 483 19.88 -2.28 -15.57
CA ALA A 483 20.59 -3.18 -14.67
C ALA A 483 19.69 -3.79 -13.61
N LEU A 484 20.14 -4.95 -13.12
CA LEU A 484 19.71 -5.56 -11.86
C LEU A 484 20.98 -5.96 -11.08
N GLY A 485 20.95 -5.84 -9.75
CA GLY A 485 22.00 -6.34 -8.89
C GLY A 485 21.57 -6.50 -7.44
N ASP A 486 22.25 -7.41 -6.75
CA ASP A 486 22.14 -7.68 -5.32
C ASP A 486 23.45 -7.27 -4.62
N VAL A 487 23.37 -6.97 -3.33
CA VAL A 487 24.56 -6.78 -2.46
C VAL A 487 24.58 -7.88 -1.42
N SER A 488 25.71 -8.57 -1.27
CA SER A 488 25.85 -9.70 -0.36
C SER A 488 25.45 -9.38 1.09
N GLY A 489 24.34 -9.96 1.55
CA GLY A 489 23.76 -9.75 2.89
C GLY A 489 22.75 -8.60 2.94
N HIS A 490 21.97 -8.52 4.01
CA HIS A 490 20.75 -7.69 4.07
C HIS A 490 20.88 -6.47 5.02
N GLY A 491 19.89 -5.56 4.96
CA GLY A 491 19.75 -4.46 5.92
C GLY A 491 20.59 -3.21 5.63
N VAL A 492 20.84 -2.40 6.66
CA VAL A 492 21.44 -1.05 6.56
C VAL A 492 22.77 -1.04 5.78
N GLN A 493 23.65 -2.00 6.05
CA GLN A 493 24.97 -2.07 5.40
C GLN A 493 24.83 -2.35 3.90
N ALA A 494 23.94 -3.26 3.52
CA ALA A 494 23.66 -3.60 2.14
C ALA A 494 23.06 -2.41 1.38
N GLY A 495 22.06 -1.74 1.96
CA GLY A 495 21.41 -0.57 1.35
C GLY A 495 22.32 0.64 1.14
N MET A 496 23.34 0.83 1.99
CA MET A 496 24.38 1.84 1.76
C MET A 496 25.24 1.49 0.55
N ILE A 497 25.70 0.24 0.45
CA ILE A 497 26.50 -0.25 -0.68
C ILE A 497 25.67 -0.26 -1.99
N MET A 498 24.40 -0.64 -1.94
CA MET A 498 23.45 -0.55 -3.05
C MET A 498 23.39 0.89 -3.58
N SER A 499 23.22 1.86 -2.68
CA SER A 499 23.14 3.28 -3.03
C SER A 499 24.43 3.77 -3.69
N MET A 500 25.60 3.34 -3.20
CA MET A 500 26.89 3.60 -3.83
C MET A 500 26.99 2.94 -5.22
N ALA A 501 26.57 1.69 -5.36
CA ALA A 501 26.64 0.93 -6.61
C ALA A 501 25.75 1.52 -7.71
N LYS A 502 24.48 1.75 -7.40
CA LYS A 502 23.49 2.39 -8.28
C LYS A 502 23.96 3.77 -8.76
N LYS A 503 24.56 4.59 -7.89
CA LYS A 503 25.07 5.90 -8.32
C LYS A 503 26.36 5.81 -9.11
N THR A 504 27.26 4.88 -8.76
CA THR A 504 28.51 4.65 -9.49
C THR A 504 28.25 4.11 -10.89
N LEU A 505 27.27 3.21 -11.04
CA LEU A 505 26.80 2.70 -12.32
C LEU A 505 26.26 3.83 -13.20
N GLU A 506 25.36 4.67 -12.68
CA GLU A 506 24.81 5.83 -13.39
C GLU A 506 25.90 6.74 -13.97
N ILE A 507 26.92 7.05 -13.16
CA ILE A 507 28.03 7.92 -13.53
C ILE A 507 28.83 7.34 -14.70
N TYR A 508 29.20 6.05 -14.65
CA TYR A 508 30.02 5.46 -15.71
C TYR A 508 29.21 5.08 -16.96
N ALA A 509 27.98 4.58 -16.81
CA ALA A 509 27.05 4.34 -17.91
C ALA A 509 26.84 5.61 -18.76
N SER A 510 26.65 6.77 -18.09
CA SER A 510 26.48 8.07 -18.75
C SER A 510 27.68 8.53 -19.60
N THR A 511 28.83 7.85 -19.51
CA THR A 511 30.00 8.15 -20.37
C THR A 511 29.99 7.40 -21.71
N GLY A 512 29.00 6.55 -21.97
CA GLY A 512 28.86 5.83 -23.26
C GLY A 512 29.85 4.67 -23.44
N LEU A 513 30.36 4.11 -22.33
CA LEU A 513 31.18 2.90 -22.33
C LEU A 513 30.35 1.64 -22.63
N SER A 514 31.01 0.58 -23.09
CA SER A 514 30.39 -0.74 -23.25
C SER A 514 30.03 -1.34 -21.87
N PRO A 515 29.18 -2.38 -21.80
CA PRO A 515 28.73 -2.95 -20.53
C PRO A 515 29.87 -3.45 -19.62
N ALA A 516 30.86 -4.17 -20.17
CA ALA A 516 31.97 -4.70 -19.39
C ALA A 516 33.00 -3.64 -19.00
N ASP A 517 33.20 -2.61 -19.83
CA ASP A 517 34.03 -1.47 -19.45
C ASP A 517 33.36 -0.64 -18.35
N THR A 518 32.04 -0.43 -18.44
CA THR A 518 31.22 0.24 -17.41
C THR A 518 31.31 -0.52 -16.07
N LEU A 519 30.99 -1.82 -16.06
CA LEU A 519 31.09 -2.63 -14.84
C LEU A 519 32.53 -2.67 -14.28
N SER A 520 33.55 -2.61 -15.13
CA SER A 520 34.94 -2.54 -14.67
C SER A 520 35.28 -1.21 -13.99
N LYS A 521 34.71 -0.09 -14.45
CA LYS A 521 34.83 1.20 -13.75
C LYS A 521 34.05 1.22 -12.42
N VAL A 522 32.87 0.60 -12.38
CA VAL A 522 32.12 0.40 -11.13
C VAL A 522 32.93 -0.41 -10.13
N ASN A 523 33.56 -1.51 -10.55
CA ASN A 523 34.41 -2.32 -9.70
C ASN A 523 35.70 -1.61 -9.25
N ASP A 524 36.40 -0.90 -10.13
CA ASP A 524 37.61 -0.15 -9.76
C ASP A 524 37.33 0.99 -8.76
N ALA A 525 36.12 1.55 -8.77
CA ALA A 525 35.67 2.48 -7.75
C ALA A 525 35.40 1.77 -6.41
N LEU A 526 34.52 0.76 -6.41
CA LEU A 526 33.94 0.18 -5.19
C LEU A 526 34.82 -0.89 -4.50
N ALA A 527 35.71 -1.57 -5.22
CA ALA A 527 36.42 -2.74 -4.67
C ALA A 527 37.39 -2.43 -3.51
N ARG A 528 37.75 -1.16 -3.30
CA ARG A 528 38.50 -0.73 -2.09
C ARG A 528 37.59 -0.60 -0.87
N ASP A 529 36.38 -0.10 -1.07
CA ASP A 529 35.41 0.18 0.00
C ASP A 529 34.73 -1.11 0.46
N LEU A 530 34.46 -2.03 -0.48
CA LEU A 530 33.96 -3.39 -0.23
C LEU A 530 34.97 -4.31 0.49
N GLY A 531 36.26 -3.97 0.42
CA GLY A 531 37.35 -4.62 1.15
C GLY A 531 37.54 -6.13 0.87
N GLY A 532 36.92 -6.68 -0.18
CA GLY A 532 36.86 -8.11 -0.44
C GLY A 532 36.08 -8.93 0.60
N LYS A 533 35.27 -8.28 1.45
CA LYS A 533 34.38 -8.92 2.44
C LYS A 533 32.92 -8.91 2.02
N LEU A 534 32.51 -7.81 1.41
CA LEU A 534 31.23 -7.69 0.70
C LEU A 534 31.50 -7.81 -0.80
N PHE A 535 30.49 -8.23 -1.53
CA PHE A 535 30.48 -8.22 -2.99
C PHE A 535 29.10 -7.82 -3.51
N ILE A 536 29.02 -7.53 -4.80
CA ILE A 536 27.78 -7.14 -5.48
C ILE A 536 27.67 -8.04 -6.71
N SER A 537 26.61 -8.84 -6.80
CA SER A 537 26.29 -9.54 -8.04
C SER A 537 25.48 -8.59 -8.91
N MET A 538 25.86 -8.41 -10.18
CA MET A 538 25.23 -7.41 -11.04
C MET A 538 25.20 -7.82 -12.51
N VAL A 539 24.11 -7.53 -13.21
CA VAL A 539 24.05 -7.55 -14.68
C VAL A 539 23.77 -6.13 -15.18
N TYR A 540 24.49 -5.71 -16.21
CA TYR A 540 24.27 -4.44 -16.90
C TYR A 540 24.14 -4.68 -18.40
N ALA A 541 23.15 -4.02 -18.99
CA ALA A 541 22.72 -4.23 -20.35
C ALA A 541 22.49 -2.88 -21.07
N LEU A 542 22.80 -2.84 -22.36
CA LEU A 542 22.51 -1.72 -23.26
C LEU A 542 21.53 -2.17 -24.34
N LEU A 543 20.28 -1.71 -24.25
CA LEU A 543 19.30 -1.80 -25.33
C LEU A 543 19.58 -0.70 -26.37
N ASP A 544 19.81 -1.11 -27.61
CA ASP A 544 19.76 -0.25 -28.79
C ASP A 544 18.40 -0.45 -29.49
N PRO A 545 17.45 0.50 -29.37
CA PRO A 545 16.12 0.40 -29.95
C PRO A 545 16.08 0.73 -31.46
N ILE A 546 17.22 1.10 -32.07
CA ILE A 546 17.34 1.32 -33.52
C ILE A 546 17.92 0.07 -34.19
N ALA A 547 18.92 -0.54 -33.56
CA ALA A 547 19.54 -1.78 -34.04
C ALA A 547 18.76 -3.05 -33.65
N HIS A 548 17.76 -2.96 -32.76
CA HIS A 548 17.08 -4.11 -32.16
C HIS A 548 18.07 -5.13 -31.57
N THR A 549 18.97 -4.64 -30.72
CA THR A 549 19.95 -5.49 -30.01
C THR A 549 20.06 -5.11 -28.53
N ILE A 550 20.40 -6.08 -27.68
CA ILE A 550 20.90 -5.83 -26.33
C ILE A 550 22.35 -6.32 -26.24
N THR A 551 23.25 -5.48 -25.72
CA THR A 551 24.60 -5.90 -25.32
C THR A 551 24.65 -6.07 -23.80
N TRP A 552 25.07 -7.24 -23.32
CA TRP A 552 25.08 -7.64 -21.91
C TRP A 552 26.50 -7.76 -21.36
N ALA A 553 26.70 -7.45 -20.07
CA ALA A 553 27.78 -8.00 -19.26
C ALA A 553 27.27 -8.36 -17.85
N ARG A 554 27.75 -9.47 -17.30
CA ARG A 554 27.28 -10.05 -16.03
C ARG A 554 28.43 -10.21 -15.04
N ALA A 555 28.51 -9.33 -14.07
CA ALA A 555 29.40 -9.44 -12.91
C ALA A 555 28.82 -10.42 -11.87
N GLY A 556 28.89 -11.72 -12.18
CA GLY A 556 28.59 -12.81 -11.24
C GLY A 556 27.11 -13.10 -10.94
N HIS A 557 26.18 -12.21 -11.29
CA HIS A 557 24.72 -12.30 -11.07
C HIS A 557 24.04 -13.56 -11.63
N ASN A 558 22.76 -13.74 -11.35
CA ASN A 558 21.94 -14.79 -11.97
C ASN A 558 21.92 -14.72 -13.51
N PRO A 559 21.59 -15.84 -14.20
CA PRO A 559 21.26 -15.82 -15.62
C PRO A 559 20.12 -14.85 -15.90
N THR A 560 20.13 -14.23 -17.07
CA THR A 560 18.90 -13.65 -17.62
C THR A 560 18.17 -14.72 -18.41
N LEU A 561 16.91 -15.01 -18.06
CA LEU A 561 16.08 -15.93 -18.84
C LEU A 561 15.54 -15.19 -20.06
N ARG A 562 15.81 -15.68 -21.27
CA ARG A 562 15.16 -15.22 -22.50
C ARG A 562 14.13 -16.26 -22.92
N TYR A 563 12.85 -15.95 -22.80
CA TYR A 563 11.81 -16.65 -23.53
C TYR A 563 11.76 -16.13 -24.97
N ARG A 564 11.87 -17.05 -25.94
CA ARG A 564 11.81 -16.73 -27.36
C ARG A 564 10.40 -16.98 -27.89
N GLY A 565 9.65 -15.90 -28.09
CA GLY A 565 8.25 -15.93 -28.56
C GLY A 565 7.99 -16.84 -29.77
N PRO A 566 8.83 -16.83 -30.83
CA PRO A 566 8.63 -17.68 -32.01
C PRO A 566 8.73 -19.20 -31.75
N ASP A 567 9.53 -19.60 -30.75
CA ASP A 567 9.87 -21.01 -30.48
C ASP A 567 9.23 -21.56 -29.19
N HIS A 568 8.62 -20.70 -28.36
CA HIS A 568 8.11 -21.00 -27.01
C HIS A 568 9.15 -21.61 -26.03
N GLU A 569 10.44 -21.43 -26.32
CA GLU A 569 11.56 -21.96 -25.54
C GLU A 569 12.26 -20.91 -24.67
N ILE A 570 13.01 -21.37 -23.65
CA ILE A 570 13.82 -20.51 -22.78
C ILE A 570 15.32 -20.77 -22.97
N GLU A 571 16.07 -19.68 -23.16
CA GLU A 571 17.52 -19.60 -23.26
C GLU A 571 18.11 -18.91 -22.01
N GLU A 572 19.20 -19.43 -21.44
CA GLU A 572 19.97 -18.74 -20.39
C GLU A 572 21.03 -17.80 -21.00
N ILE A 573 20.87 -16.48 -20.83
CA ILE A 573 21.92 -15.51 -21.11
C ILE A 573 22.81 -15.40 -19.86
N LYS A 574 23.96 -16.09 -19.90
CA LYS A 574 24.89 -16.27 -18.76
C LYS A 574 26.36 -16.00 -19.13
N PRO A 575 26.72 -14.83 -19.69
CA PRO A 575 28.11 -14.53 -20.04
C PRO A 575 29.02 -14.60 -18.79
N PRO A 576 30.29 -15.03 -18.91
CA PRO A 576 31.19 -15.16 -17.77
C PRO A 576 31.55 -13.80 -17.15
N GLY A 577 31.79 -13.83 -15.84
CA GLY A 577 32.16 -12.66 -15.03
C GLY A 577 32.17 -12.96 -13.54
N MET A 578 33.06 -12.27 -12.81
CA MET A 578 33.18 -12.30 -11.36
C MET A 578 32.26 -11.24 -10.72
N VAL A 579 31.79 -11.47 -9.48
CA VAL A 579 31.09 -10.45 -8.68
C VAL A 579 31.96 -9.21 -8.41
N VAL A 580 31.34 -8.03 -8.36
CA VAL A 580 32.01 -6.77 -8.05
C VAL A 580 32.55 -6.80 -6.61
N GLY A 581 33.75 -6.25 -6.40
CA GLY A 581 34.39 -6.12 -5.08
C GLY A 581 35.39 -7.21 -4.73
N MET A 582 35.31 -8.39 -5.35
CA MET A 582 36.16 -9.54 -5.00
C MET A 582 37.63 -9.39 -5.46
N LYS A 583 37.86 -8.72 -6.60
CA LYS A 583 39.19 -8.36 -7.13
C LYS A 583 39.10 -7.01 -7.87
N SER A 584 40.12 -6.16 -7.73
CA SER A 584 40.23 -4.89 -8.45
C SER A 584 41.04 -5.02 -9.75
N GLY A 585 40.87 -4.04 -10.65
CA GLY A 585 41.74 -3.84 -11.80
C GLY A 585 41.69 -4.95 -12.86
N PRO A 586 42.82 -5.23 -13.56
CA PRO A 586 42.84 -6.07 -14.75
C PRO A 586 42.32 -7.51 -14.60
N MET A 587 42.24 -8.07 -13.39
CA MET A 587 41.66 -9.40 -13.19
C MET A 587 40.14 -9.39 -13.36
N PHE A 588 39.46 -8.36 -12.84
CA PHE A 588 38.01 -8.23 -12.97
C PHE A 588 37.61 -7.99 -14.44
N ARG A 589 38.26 -7.04 -15.12
CA ARG A 589 37.99 -6.75 -16.55
C ARG A 589 38.21 -7.96 -17.47
N LYS A 590 39.14 -8.85 -17.13
CA LYS A 590 39.41 -10.12 -17.85
C LYS A 590 38.41 -11.24 -17.53
N SER A 591 37.67 -11.14 -16.42
CA SER A 591 36.61 -12.10 -16.11
C SER A 591 35.34 -11.84 -16.91
N LEU A 592 35.07 -10.56 -17.23
CA LEU A 592 33.88 -10.14 -17.96
C LEU A 592 34.01 -10.40 -19.46
N GLN A 593 33.04 -11.11 -20.01
CA GLN A 593 32.76 -11.17 -21.45
C GLN A 593 31.47 -10.40 -21.77
N GLU A 594 31.43 -9.80 -22.95
CA GLU A 594 30.21 -9.19 -23.49
C GLU A 594 29.50 -10.17 -24.42
N GLN A 595 28.17 -10.18 -24.38
CA GLN A 595 27.31 -10.95 -25.26
C GLN A 595 26.34 -9.98 -25.94
N VAL A 596 26.16 -10.11 -27.26
CA VAL A 596 25.13 -9.37 -28.02
C VAL A 596 23.99 -10.32 -28.33
N THR A 597 22.75 -9.88 -28.12
CA THR A 597 21.53 -10.60 -28.46
C THR A 597 20.72 -9.75 -29.44
N GLU A 598 20.40 -10.32 -30.61
CA GLU A 598 19.42 -9.75 -31.55
C GLU A 598 18.00 -10.01 -31.01
N LEU A 599 17.11 -9.03 -31.19
CA LEU A 599 15.78 -9.01 -30.57
C LEU A 599 14.69 -9.32 -31.58
N GLU A 600 13.89 -10.35 -31.32
CA GLU A 600 12.75 -10.75 -32.14
C GLU A 600 11.43 -10.33 -31.46
N PRO A 601 10.39 -9.89 -32.21
CA PRO A 601 9.08 -9.62 -31.63
C PRO A 601 8.52 -10.83 -30.86
N GLY A 602 8.03 -10.59 -29.65
CA GLY A 602 7.64 -11.65 -28.71
C GLY A 602 8.77 -12.22 -27.85
N ASP A 603 10.04 -11.78 -28.01
CA ASP A 603 11.08 -12.05 -27.02
C ASP A 603 10.72 -11.42 -25.66
N CYS A 604 10.95 -12.18 -24.59
CA CYS A 604 10.80 -11.71 -23.21
C CYS A 604 12.07 -12.04 -22.41
N PHE A 605 12.68 -11.03 -21.80
CA PHE A 605 13.88 -11.14 -20.98
C PHE A 605 13.52 -10.91 -19.51
N VAL A 606 13.83 -11.88 -18.65
CA VAL A 606 13.53 -11.86 -17.22
C VAL A 606 14.84 -11.92 -16.42
N LEU A 607 15.13 -10.82 -15.74
CA LEU A 607 16.24 -10.66 -14.80
C LEU A 607 15.66 -10.83 -13.39
N TYR A 608 16.31 -11.61 -12.53
CA TYR A 608 15.79 -11.93 -11.18
C TYR A 608 16.93 -12.09 -10.16
N THR A 609 16.68 -11.68 -8.91
CA THR A 609 17.58 -11.94 -7.77
C THR A 609 17.31 -13.31 -7.16
N ASP A 610 18.29 -13.87 -6.46
CA ASP A 610 18.25 -15.22 -5.91
C ASP A 610 17.15 -15.40 -4.86
N GLY A 611 16.74 -14.35 -4.14
CA GLY A 611 15.54 -14.38 -3.27
C GLY A 611 14.23 -14.82 -3.96
N ILE A 612 14.16 -14.82 -5.30
CA ILE A 612 13.07 -15.45 -6.07
C ILE A 612 13.22 -16.98 -6.12
N THR A 613 14.41 -17.49 -6.40
CA THR A 613 14.67 -18.94 -6.58
C THR A 613 14.95 -19.66 -5.27
N GLU A 614 15.61 -19.00 -4.32
CA GLU A 614 15.95 -19.49 -2.97
C GLU A 614 14.86 -19.18 -1.93
N THR A 615 13.71 -18.65 -2.37
CA THR A 615 12.48 -18.65 -1.55
C THR A 615 12.15 -20.10 -1.17
N MET A 616 12.15 -20.39 0.12
CA MET A 616 11.85 -21.71 0.67
C MET A 616 10.35 -21.88 0.91
N ASN A 617 9.84 -23.10 0.75
CA ASN A 617 8.52 -23.50 1.25
C ASN A 617 8.57 -24.01 2.70
N LEU A 618 7.40 -24.41 3.23
CA LEU A 618 7.26 -24.99 4.58
C LEU A 618 8.02 -26.33 4.76
N GLN A 619 8.42 -26.98 3.67
CA GLN A 619 9.21 -28.21 3.65
C GLN A 619 10.73 -27.93 3.56
N GLN A 620 11.13 -26.66 3.45
CA GLN A 620 12.50 -26.20 3.22
C GLN A 620 13.08 -26.68 1.87
N GLU A 621 12.21 -26.71 0.86
CA GLU A 621 12.58 -26.84 -0.54
C GLU A 621 12.59 -25.44 -1.19
N GLU A 622 13.60 -25.17 -2.01
CA GLU A 622 13.71 -23.94 -2.81
C GLU A 622 12.65 -23.90 -3.93
N PHE A 623 12.23 -22.70 -4.33
CA PHE A 623 11.34 -22.49 -5.48
C PHE A 623 12.02 -22.93 -6.79
N GLY A 624 13.32 -22.65 -6.93
CA GLY A 624 14.17 -23.14 -8.00
C GLY A 624 13.97 -22.44 -9.35
N GLN A 625 15.01 -22.48 -10.19
CA GLN A 625 14.99 -21.86 -11.51
C GLN A 625 13.99 -22.55 -12.46
N ASP A 626 13.81 -23.87 -12.36
CA ASP A 626 12.90 -24.62 -13.24
C ASP A 626 11.45 -24.13 -13.13
N ARG A 627 10.94 -23.90 -11.91
CA ARG A 627 9.58 -23.39 -11.70
C ARG A 627 9.45 -21.94 -12.17
N LEU A 628 10.50 -21.12 -12.03
CA LEU A 628 10.52 -19.78 -12.62
C LEU A 628 10.43 -19.85 -14.15
N CYS A 629 11.18 -20.74 -14.80
CA CYS A 629 11.09 -21.00 -16.24
C CYS A 629 9.68 -21.44 -16.67
N GLU A 630 9.03 -22.33 -15.93
CA GLU A 630 7.65 -22.77 -16.19
C GLU A 630 6.65 -21.60 -16.07
N VAL A 631 6.80 -20.72 -15.08
CA VAL A 631 5.99 -19.50 -14.92
C VAL A 631 6.22 -18.53 -16.09
N VAL A 632 7.47 -18.31 -16.50
CA VAL A 632 7.80 -17.43 -17.64
C VAL A 632 7.22 -17.96 -18.94
N LYS A 633 7.41 -19.24 -19.27
CA LYS A 633 6.79 -19.89 -20.46
C LYS A 633 5.26 -19.77 -20.46
N ARG A 634 4.64 -19.83 -19.29
CA ARG A 634 3.19 -19.82 -19.13
C ARG A 634 2.54 -18.44 -19.28
N PHE A 635 3.25 -17.37 -18.95
CA PHE A 635 2.68 -16.02 -18.86
C PHE A 635 3.35 -14.97 -19.77
N ALA A 636 4.23 -15.39 -20.70
CA ALA A 636 4.85 -14.49 -21.68
C ALA A 636 3.82 -13.68 -22.48
N ASP A 637 2.81 -14.34 -23.03
CA ASP A 637 1.78 -13.73 -23.87
C ASP A 637 0.85 -12.76 -23.09
N ALA A 638 0.95 -12.71 -21.76
CA ALA A 638 0.11 -11.86 -20.90
C ALA A 638 0.63 -10.42 -20.72
N GLY A 639 1.88 -10.13 -21.13
CA GLY A 639 2.54 -8.84 -20.89
C GLY A 639 3.37 -8.81 -19.59
N PRO A 640 4.33 -7.87 -19.47
CA PRO A 640 5.38 -7.95 -18.45
C PRO A 640 4.86 -7.62 -17.05
N GLU A 641 3.88 -6.71 -16.91
CA GLU A 641 3.23 -6.42 -15.63
C GLU A 641 2.44 -7.63 -15.12
N ALA A 642 1.69 -8.29 -16.01
CA ALA A 642 0.91 -9.48 -15.67
C ALA A 642 1.81 -10.67 -15.30
N MET A 643 2.93 -10.87 -16.00
CA MET A 643 3.93 -11.88 -15.63
C MET A 643 4.55 -11.57 -14.26
N ILE A 644 4.90 -10.32 -13.96
CA ILE A 644 5.42 -9.92 -12.65
C ILE A 644 4.42 -10.26 -11.53
N ASP A 645 3.14 -9.91 -11.67
CA ASP A 645 2.14 -10.20 -10.64
C ASP A 645 1.96 -11.72 -10.46
N ARG A 646 2.03 -12.53 -11.54
CA ARG A 646 1.99 -14.00 -11.43
C ARG A 646 3.24 -14.60 -10.80
N ILE A 647 4.44 -14.12 -11.10
CA ILE A 647 5.67 -14.55 -10.42
C ILE A 647 5.55 -14.28 -8.91
N ARG A 648 5.13 -13.07 -8.51
CA ARG A 648 4.96 -12.70 -7.10
C ARG A 648 3.90 -13.54 -6.39
N GLU A 649 2.76 -13.76 -7.04
CA GLU A 649 1.67 -14.60 -6.51
C GLU A 649 2.14 -16.04 -6.26
N ILE A 650 2.81 -16.64 -7.24
CA ILE A 650 3.26 -18.04 -7.18
C ILE A 650 4.41 -18.21 -6.18
N VAL A 651 5.40 -17.32 -6.16
CA VAL A 651 6.50 -17.35 -5.17
C VAL A 651 5.97 -17.17 -3.75
N ARG A 652 5.03 -16.24 -3.51
CA ARG A 652 4.38 -16.06 -2.20
C ARG A 652 3.52 -17.26 -1.81
N HIS A 653 2.80 -17.88 -2.74
CA HIS A 653 2.00 -19.08 -2.46
C HIS A 653 2.90 -20.27 -2.09
N PHE A 654 4.02 -20.45 -2.79
CA PHE A 654 5.03 -21.47 -2.49
C PHE A 654 5.69 -21.25 -1.12
N ARG A 655 6.03 -20.00 -0.78
CA ARG A 655 6.55 -19.60 0.55
C ARG A 655 5.53 -19.80 1.68
N GLY A 656 4.25 -19.69 1.36
CA GLY A 656 3.16 -19.72 2.33
C GLY A 656 3.25 -18.55 3.33
N PRO A 657 2.97 -18.79 4.63
CA PRO A 657 2.92 -17.72 5.64
C PRO A 657 4.30 -17.23 6.12
N GLN A 658 5.41 -17.75 5.58
CA GLN A 658 6.76 -17.32 5.99
C GLN A 658 7.10 -15.93 5.42
N PRO A 659 7.88 -15.10 6.15
CA PRO A 659 8.46 -13.87 5.60
C PRO A 659 9.42 -14.20 4.44
N PRO A 660 9.79 -13.23 3.59
CA PRO A 660 10.87 -13.43 2.61
C PRO A 660 12.17 -13.79 3.33
N ASN A 661 12.91 -14.77 2.81
CA ASN A 661 14.21 -15.18 3.34
C ASN A 661 15.30 -14.16 2.98
N ASP A 662 15.26 -13.68 1.74
CA ASP A 662 16.12 -12.63 1.21
C ASP A 662 15.31 -11.69 0.29
N ASP A 663 15.96 -10.62 -0.18
CA ASP A 663 15.35 -9.63 -1.05
C ASP A 663 14.99 -10.22 -2.43
N ALA A 664 13.77 -9.93 -2.91
CA ALA A 664 13.21 -10.54 -4.11
C ALA A 664 12.83 -9.48 -5.16
N THR A 665 13.66 -9.34 -6.19
CA THR A 665 13.52 -8.36 -7.26
C THR A 665 13.49 -9.02 -8.64
N VAL A 666 12.59 -8.57 -9.50
CA VAL A 666 12.46 -9.03 -10.89
C VAL A 666 12.31 -7.82 -11.81
N LEU A 667 13.04 -7.82 -12.92
CA LEU A 667 12.90 -6.86 -14.02
C LEU A 667 12.64 -7.62 -15.32
N ILE A 668 11.59 -7.21 -16.03
CA ILE A 668 11.14 -7.84 -17.28
C ILE A 668 11.19 -6.82 -18.41
N LEU A 669 11.68 -7.26 -19.58
CA LEU A 669 11.63 -6.55 -20.86
C LEU A 669 10.95 -7.44 -21.90
N MET A 670 9.89 -6.95 -22.55
CA MET A 670 9.25 -7.58 -23.71
C MET A 670 9.43 -6.74 -24.97
N VAL A 671 9.61 -7.42 -26.10
CA VAL A 671 9.68 -6.84 -27.45
C VAL A 671 8.32 -7.02 -28.14
N ASP A 672 7.76 -5.93 -28.68
CA ASP A 672 6.44 -5.91 -29.34
C ASP A 672 6.47 -6.20 -30.85
#